data_AF-A0A5R8WU22-F1
#
_entry.id   AF-A0A5R8WU22-F1
#
_cell.length_a   1.000
_cell.length_b   1.000
_cell.length_c   1.000
_cell.angle_alpha   90.00
_cell.angle_beta   90.00
_cell.angle_gamma   90.00
#
_symmetry.space_group_name_H-M   'P 1'
#
loop_
_entity.id
_entity.type
_entity.pdbx_description
1 polymer ?
#
loop_
_entity_poly.entity_id
_entity_poly.type
_entity_poly.pdbx_seq_one_letter_code
_entity_poly.pdbx_strand_id
1 'polypeptide(L)'
;MFYSSFSQFNGASTDASLSNFYYQASGGNNASQPFRVIAEAFPERVNVPFTGAIDYVSYNDKVLAYIRDNYPDFDWSRFDLRTNYPKFQFDNSQTAPDGVLDYVVICWRGNDGTPYSTGPNGTKISSGGGQVGATSISDFVFPATANRREYKIRYGRGGHTESYNTLGITHEVFTHEFAHNLYHSPHHSGANGAHGRHLYATYGWNMMGEVTRVMYSTSAWERWYLGWTELRTGPNQDNSNITGASSLVETNGLFTLRDFMSTGDVMRLNIPGTNQYLWLENRAGEGPFDQRIPVGWQHGGDGIPFQPAPRGLLAVVEDLGGSRSYPLGWTRVKDVNGLRVLSAEGQFDYTPSATRFPFNNHVWRDTYDYRNLRPNPAGGHNEATLIRLDADRSRVIRYDSCSANGDCFNGGNEGAILAVVDGKITDGFLGPHLGAQRVGYKIGLDTNPMLLPHQRYDAAADALRPVMLHGLSVEIVGVDPGTSDLTLRVRYDDTYIRQDTRWTGNLVVQDVPGAANGHDVNVRGGATLLLDRSGTPNRTQAGPQSDFVNPTTVRVATGARLNLELTAQLVLEGTGTQLYVEDQASIRATANSKLILRAGTTLSLNTRADLDDGGNSLVMEPGSRLIIRSTGVTITGRGTPQLMVYPNPAAQAVRFAVAGAVDGARWQYRLLNVHGKTIQSGSIHDPEGQMVLPGVPPGQYVLEATAPDGRQRLNKRIDVR
;
A
#
# COMPACT_ATOMS: atom_id res chain seq x y z
N MET A 1 19.18 29.35 4.17
CA MET A 1 18.87 27.91 4.34
C MET A 1 18.57 27.56 5.79
N PHE A 2 19.36 28.03 6.75
CA PHE A 2 19.04 27.94 8.18
C PHE A 2 18.95 29.32 8.80
N TYR A 3 18.27 29.41 9.94
CA TYR A 3 18.37 30.52 10.87
C TYR A 3 19.69 30.44 11.64
N SER A 4 20.22 31.62 11.97
CA SER A 4 21.41 31.81 12.80
C SER A 4 21.10 31.94 14.30
N SER A 5 19.85 32.19 14.68
CA SER A 5 19.45 32.33 16.09
C SER A 5 18.03 31.85 16.36
N PHE A 6 17.77 31.50 17.62
CA PHE A 6 16.44 31.08 18.07
C PHE A 6 15.39 32.20 18.04
N SER A 7 15.79 33.47 17.94
CA SER A 7 14.86 34.60 17.85
C SER A 7 14.24 34.77 16.46
N GLN A 8 14.74 34.05 15.45
CA GLN A 8 14.21 34.09 14.08
C GLN A 8 12.98 33.19 13.88
N PHE A 9 12.70 32.27 14.81
CA PHE A 9 11.52 31.42 14.72
C PHE A 9 10.24 32.20 15.00
N ASN A 10 9.30 32.11 14.07
CA ASN A 10 7.99 32.74 14.14
C ASN A 10 6.98 31.85 13.42
N GLY A 11 5.85 31.53 14.06
CA GLY A 11 4.76 30.76 13.45
C GLY A 11 4.17 31.39 12.18
N ALA A 12 4.31 32.69 11.99
CA ALA A 12 3.87 33.38 10.77
C ALA A 12 4.91 33.35 9.62
N SER A 13 6.06 32.71 9.80
CA SER A 13 7.11 32.70 8.77
C SER A 13 6.71 31.85 7.56
N THR A 14 6.85 32.43 6.37
CA THR A 14 6.49 31.81 5.09
C THR A 14 7.71 31.41 4.26
N ASP A 15 8.93 31.61 4.78
CA ASP A 15 10.14 31.24 4.08
C ASP A 15 10.33 29.71 4.05
N ALA A 16 10.97 29.21 3.00
CA ALA A 16 11.19 27.78 2.82
C ALA A 16 12.49 27.27 3.49
N SER A 17 13.04 27.96 4.50
CA SER A 17 14.25 27.49 5.18
C SER A 17 14.05 26.14 5.85
N LEU A 18 15.13 25.37 5.99
CA LEU A 18 15.13 24.12 6.76
C LEU A 18 14.76 24.36 8.23
N SER A 19 15.18 25.49 8.79
CA SER A 19 14.77 25.92 10.14
C SER A 19 13.24 26.07 10.23
N ASN A 20 12.63 26.80 9.30
CA ASN A 20 11.17 26.96 9.29
C ASN A 20 10.45 25.62 9.02
N PHE A 21 10.99 24.76 8.15
CA PHE A 21 10.45 23.43 7.88
C PHE A 21 10.27 22.60 9.16
N TYR A 22 11.35 22.41 9.92
CA TYR A 22 11.31 21.63 11.16
C TYR A 22 10.45 22.27 12.25
N TYR A 23 10.47 23.60 12.31
CA TYR A 23 9.67 24.34 13.28
C TYR A 23 8.17 24.22 13.01
N GLN A 24 7.73 24.42 11.76
CA GLN A 24 6.32 24.27 11.37
C GLN A 24 5.90 22.80 11.42
N ALA A 25 6.76 21.86 11.01
CA ALA A 25 6.48 20.44 11.08
C ALA A 25 6.29 19.92 12.52
N SER A 26 6.88 20.60 13.50
CA SER A 26 6.74 20.29 14.92
C SER A 26 5.67 21.12 15.63
N GLY A 27 4.76 21.73 14.88
CA GLY A 27 3.60 22.48 15.40
C GLY A 27 3.84 23.96 15.65
N GLY A 28 5.03 24.49 15.37
CA GLY A 28 5.33 25.92 15.40
C GLY A 28 4.91 26.60 16.71
N ASN A 29 4.12 27.68 16.61
CA ASN A 29 3.59 28.41 17.77
C ASN A 29 2.52 27.64 18.55
N ASN A 30 1.92 26.60 17.97
CA ASN A 30 0.85 25.82 18.60
C ASN A 30 1.41 24.70 19.50
N ALA A 31 2.67 24.32 19.31
CA ALA A 31 3.35 23.37 20.17
C ALA A 31 3.94 24.05 21.41
N SER A 32 3.91 23.35 22.55
CA SER A 32 4.55 23.82 23.78
C SER A 32 6.07 23.94 23.63
N GLN A 33 6.68 23.04 22.84
CA GLN A 33 8.12 22.98 22.58
C GLN A 33 8.37 22.54 21.12
N PRO A 34 8.21 23.44 20.14
CA PRO A 34 8.51 23.13 18.75
C PRO A 34 10.00 22.82 18.57
N PHE A 35 10.30 21.89 17.67
CA PHE A 35 11.64 21.50 17.29
C PHE A 35 12.31 22.62 16.48
N ARG A 36 13.43 23.15 16.99
CA ARG A 36 14.13 24.29 16.41
C ARG A 36 15.52 23.88 15.96
N VAL A 37 15.80 24.06 14.68
CA VAL A 37 17.12 23.80 14.09
C VAL A 37 17.75 25.12 13.68
N ILE A 38 18.84 25.49 14.32
CA ILE A 38 19.73 26.58 13.86
C ILE A 38 21.02 25.97 13.33
N ALA A 39 21.70 26.68 12.45
CA ALA A 39 23.01 26.26 11.97
C ALA A 39 23.92 27.46 11.74
N GLU A 40 25.22 27.21 11.89
CA GLU A 40 26.27 28.17 11.57
C GLU A 40 27.26 27.51 10.61
N ALA A 41 27.62 28.23 9.56
CA ALA A 41 28.70 27.79 8.69
C ALA A 41 30.04 28.00 9.41
N PHE A 42 30.92 27.00 9.36
CA PHE A 42 32.29 27.19 9.81
C PHE A 42 32.92 28.38 9.04
N PRO A 43 33.59 29.34 9.72
CA PRO A 43 33.93 30.64 9.15
C PRO A 43 34.96 30.57 8.00
N GLU A 44 35.63 29.44 7.83
CA GLU A 44 36.59 29.23 6.76
C GLU A 44 36.19 28.05 5.85
N ARG A 45 36.40 28.20 4.54
CA ARG A 45 36.39 27.07 3.62
C ARG A 45 37.68 26.27 3.77
N VAL A 46 37.57 25.08 4.35
CA VAL A 46 38.70 24.14 4.45
C VAL A 46 38.98 23.50 3.09
N ASN A 47 40.20 23.66 2.58
CA ASN A 47 40.64 23.02 1.34
C ASN A 47 41.52 21.82 1.70
N VAL A 48 41.10 20.61 1.37
CA VAL A 48 41.95 19.42 1.49
C VAL A 48 42.47 18.99 0.12
N PRO A 49 43.76 18.66 -0.02
CA PRO A 49 44.28 18.11 -1.25
C PRO A 49 43.56 16.81 -1.63
N PHE A 50 43.13 16.71 -2.88
CA PHE A 50 42.50 15.51 -3.44
C PHE A 50 43.56 14.44 -3.77
N THR A 51 44.31 13.99 -2.76
CA THR A 51 45.37 12.98 -2.88
C THR A 51 45.35 12.03 -1.67
N GLY A 52 45.64 10.75 -1.92
CA GLY A 52 45.92 9.75 -0.87
C GLY A 52 44.74 9.24 -0.02
N ALA A 53 43.50 9.64 -0.28
CA ALA A 53 42.31 9.10 0.39
C ALA A 53 41.39 8.38 -0.61
N ILE A 54 40.74 7.30 -0.15
CA ILE A 54 39.93 6.39 -0.99
C ILE A 54 38.42 6.61 -0.85
N ASP A 55 37.97 7.31 0.19
CA ASP A 55 36.55 7.58 0.48
C ASP A 55 36.32 8.96 1.14
N TYR A 56 35.06 9.40 1.21
CA TYR A 56 34.68 10.67 1.84
C TYR A 56 34.92 10.69 3.36
N VAL A 57 34.86 9.54 4.04
CA VAL A 57 35.15 9.47 5.49
C VAL A 57 36.58 9.95 5.75
N SER A 58 37.54 9.43 4.98
CA SER A 58 38.95 9.83 5.06
C SER A 58 39.17 11.31 4.72
N TYR A 59 38.38 11.89 3.80
CA TYR A 59 38.45 13.32 3.49
C TYR A 59 37.82 14.18 4.58
N ASN A 60 36.72 13.74 5.18
CA ASN A 60 36.11 14.39 6.33
C ASN A 60 37.10 14.46 7.50
N ASP A 61 37.83 13.38 7.77
CA ASP A 61 38.86 13.34 8.81
C ASP A 61 39.95 14.39 8.58
N LYS A 62 40.35 14.62 7.32
CA LYS A 62 41.30 15.67 6.96
C LYS A 62 40.73 17.08 7.20
N VAL A 63 39.44 17.30 6.93
CA VAL A 63 38.76 18.56 7.24
C VAL A 63 38.75 18.80 8.74
N LEU A 64 38.35 17.79 9.52
CA LEU A 64 38.28 17.90 10.97
C LEU A 64 39.67 18.05 11.61
N ALA A 65 40.69 17.35 11.10
CA ALA A 65 42.08 17.52 11.51
C ALA A 65 42.59 18.94 11.22
N TYR A 66 42.30 19.49 10.04
CA TYR A 66 42.63 20.87 9.72
C TYR A 66 41.98 21.85 10.71
N ILE A 67 40.70 21.67 11.01
CA ILE A 67 39.99 22.54 11.97
C ILE A 67 40.63 22.43 13.36
N ARG A 68 40.89 21.21 13.83
CA ARG A 68 41.55 20.96 15.13
C ARG A 68 42.90 21.66 15.22
N ASP A 69 43.72 21.55 14.18
CA ASP A 69 45.11 21.99 14.19
C ASP A 69 45.22 23.52 14.00
N ASN A 70 44.30 24.14 13.26
CA ASN A 70 44.34 25.58 12.95
C ASN A 70 43.38 26.42 13.80
N TYR A 71 42.38 25.81 14.43
CA TYR A 71 41.40 26.48 15.29
C TYR A 71 41.24 25.75 16.63
N PRO A 72 42.32 25.57 17.40
CA PRO A 72 42.25 24.90 18.69
C PRO A 72 41.30 25.62 19.66
N ASP A 73 41.15 26.94 19.52
CA ASP A 73 40.27 27.78 20.33
C ASP A 73 38.91 28.07 19.66
N PHE A 74 38.43 27.23 18.75
CA PHE A 74 37.06 27.34 18.23
C PHE A 74 36.04 26.96 19.31
N ASP A 75 35.02 27.79 19.51
CA ASP A 75 34.00 27.56 20.55
C ASP A 75 32.96 26.56 20.05
N TRP A 76 33.16 25.31 20.45
CA TRP A 76 32.27 24.19 20.18
C TRP A 76 31.08 24.11 21.13
N SER A 77 31.11 24.79 22.28
CA SER A 77 30.10 24.64 23.33
C SER A 77 28.69 25.02 22.87
N ARG A 78 28.59 25.96 21.93
CA ARG A 78 27.33 26.39 21.31
C ARG A 78 26.70 25.36 20.36
N PHE A 79 27.39 24.27 20.03
CA PHE A 79 26.91 23.18 19.17
C PHE A 79 26.71 21.86 19.93
N ASP A 80 26.84 21.88 21.25
CA ASP A 80 26.56 20.78 22.17
C ASP A 80 25.58 21.32 23.21
N LEU A 81 24.30 21.29 22.89
CA LEU A 81 23.23 21.87 23.70
C LEU A 81 22.42 20.81 24.45
N ARG A 82 22.66 19.53 24.17
CA ARG A 82 21.92 18.41 24.75
C ARG A 82 22.81 17.19 24.91
N THR A 83 22.35 16.23 25.68
CA THR A 83 22.95 14.90 25.69
C THR A 83 22.63 14.22 24.37
N ASN A 84 23.67 13.92 23.62
CA ASN A 84 23.58 13.04 22.47
C ASN A 84 23.44 11.60 22.97
N TYR A 85 22.79 10.76 22.17
CA TYR A 85 22.66 9.33 22.47
C TYR A 85 21.77 8.89 23.65
N PRO A 86 20.61 9.50 23.93
CA PRO A 86 19.53 8.70 24.46
C PRO A 86 19.08 7.71 23.38
N LYS A 87 18.70 6.49 23.76
CA LYS A 87 17.93 5.64 22.84
C LYS A 87 16.76 6.49 22.30
N PHE A 88 16.34 6.34 21.04
CA PHE A 88 15.23 7.09 20.42
C PHE A 88 13.86 6.96 21.15
N GLN A 89 13.84 6.29 22.30
CA GLN A 89 12.74 6.15 23.25
C GLN A 89 12.81 7.17 24.40
N PHE A 90 13.71 8.16 24.34
CA PHE A 90 13.92 9.16 25.38
C PHE A 90 13.95 10.56 24.79
N ASP A 91 13.27 11.50 25.46
CA ASP A 91 13.24 12.91 25.13
C ASP A 91 14.49 13.62 25.69
N ASN A 92 15.34 14.15 24.81
CA ASN A 92 16.56 14.86 25.19
C ASN A 92 16.50 16.38 25.04
N SER A 93 15.30 16.94 24.84
CA SER A 93 15.09 18.39 24.73
C SER A 93 15.56 19.18 25.96
N GLN A 94 15.63 18.55 27.14
CA GLN A 94 16.03 19.19 28.42
C GLN A 94 17.26 18.55 29.07
N THR A 95 18.12 17.94 28.28
CA THR A 95 19.34 17.31 28.81
C THR A 95 20.53 18.25 28.80
N ALA A 96 21.52 17.97 29.65
CA ALA A 96 22.75 18.76 29.70
C ALA A 96 23.69 18.41 28.52
N PRO A 97 24.52 19.36 28.06
CA PRO A 97 25.61 19.12 27.10
C PRO A 97 26.51 17.95 27.51
N ASP A 98 26.87 17.06 26.58
CA ASP A 98 27.63 15.82 26.87
C ASP A 98 29.05 15.78 26.27
N GLY A 99 29.49 16.87 25.64
CA GLY A 99 30.76 16.96 24.95
C GLY A 99 30.72 16.29 23.58
N VAL A 100 29.54 15.97 23.05
CA VAL A 100 29.35 15.53 21.67
C VAL A 100 28.69 16.68 20.91
N LEU A 101 29.15 16.98 19.71
CA LEU A 101 28.46 17.94 18.84
C LEU A 101 27.11 17.37 18.41
N ASP A 102 26.05 18.16 18.52
CA ASP A 102 24.67 17.72 18.28
C ASP A 102 24.42 17.29 16.84
N TYR A 103 24.99 18.03 15.89
CA TYR A 103 24.92 17.70 14.47
C TYR A 103 25.96 18.45 13.65
N VAL A 104 26.62 17.76 12.73
CA VAL A 104 27.63 18.32 11.81
C VAL A 104 27.27 17.95 10.37
N VAL A 105 27.37 18.91 9.45
CA VAL A 105 27.26 18.62 8.02
C VAL A 105 28.52 19.10 7.32
N ILE A 106 29.18 18.17 6.60
CA ILE A 106 30.32 18.51 5.75
C ILE A 106 29.84 18.59 4.31
N CYS A 107 29.99 19.77 3.72
CA CYS A 107 29.54 20.05 2.36
C CYS A 107 30.75 20.14 1.42
N TRP A 108 30.91 19.15 0.55
CA TRP A 108 31.95 19.14 -0.46
C TRP A 108 31.55 19.97 -1.68
N ARG A 109 32.41 20.93 -2.02
CA ARG A 109 32.35 21.67 -3.28
C ARG A 109 33.44 21.11 -4.21
N GLY A 110 33.06 20.69 -5.40
CA GLY A 110 34.02 20.38 -6.47
C GLY A 110 34.32 21.65 -7.28
N ASN A 111 35.32 21.56 -8.15
CA ASN A 111 35.45 22.48 -9.28
C ASN A 111 35.03 21.75 -10.55
N ASP A 112 34.61 22.49 -11.58
CA ASP A 112 34.42 21.92 -12.92
C ASP A 112 35.70 21.21 -13.35
N GLY A 113 35.63 19.89 -13.54
CA GLY A 113 36.79 19.05 -13.91
C GLY A 113 37.33 18.11 -12.83
N THR A 114 36.89 18.19 -11.57
CA THR A 114 37.06 17.04 -10.64
C THR A 114 36.18 15.90 -11.14
N PRO A 115 36.73 14.77 -11.61
CA PRO A 115 35.89 13.69 -12.11
C PRO A 115 35.03 13.21 -10.95
N TYR A 116 33.72 13.28 -11.12
CA TYR A 116 32.64 12.86 -10.20
C TYR A 116 32.72 11.40 -9.72
N SER A 117 33.83 10.71 -9.94
CA SER A 117 33.94 9.26 -9.84
C SER A 117 35.36 8.74 -10.02
N THR A 118 36.44 9.52 -9.92
CA THR A 118 37.78 8.92 -9.89
C THR A 118 38.66 9.64 -8.89
N GLY A 119 38.91 8.98 -7.77
CA GLY A 119 40.02 9.26 -6.90
C GLY A 119 41.35 9.16 -7.64
N PRO A 120 42.46 9.48 -6.97
CA PRO A 120 43.79 9.62 -7.59
C PRO A 120 44.27 8.41 -8.42
N ASN A 121 43.67 7.24 -8.21
CA ASN A 121 44.01 5.97 -8.87
C ASN A 121 42.91 5.45 -9.83
N GLY A 122 41.93 6.28 -10.22
CA GLY A 122 40.80 5.81 -11.04
C GLY A 122 39.66 5.13 -10.24
N THR A 123 39.76 5.06 -8.92
CA THR A 123 38.72 4.47 -8.04
C THR A 123 37.54 5.41 -7.85
N LYS A 124 36.30 4.97 -8.07
CA LYS A 124 35.11 5.78 -7.74
C LYS A 124 35.07 6.11 -6.26
N ILE A 125 35.22 7.39 -5.91
CA ILE A 125 34.89 7.87 -4.57
C ILE A 125 33.38 7.94 -4.48
N SER A 126 32.77 6.84 -4.06
CA SER A 126 31.33 6.79 -3.81
C SER A 126 31.08 6.99 -2.32
N SER A 127 30.33 8.03 -1.94
CA SER A 127 29.37 7.89 -0.84
C SER A 127 28.41 6.78 -1.27
N GLY A 128 28.17 5.75 -0.46
CA GLY A 128 27.36 4.58 -0.82
C GLY A 128 25.91 4.84 -1.30
N GLY A 129 25.52 6.11 -1.50
CA GLY A 129 24.28 6.58 -2.12
C GLY A 129 24.41 7.33 -3.45
N GLY A 130 25.61 7.46 -4.04
CA GLY A 130 25.82 8.23 -5.27
C GLY A 130 26.19 9.70 -5.00
N GLN A 131 25.62 10.66 -5.76
CA GLN A 131 25.90 12.11 -5.68
C GLN A 131 25.74 12.70 -4.27
N VAL A 132 24.96 12.02 -3.43
CA VAL A 132 24.86 12.25 -2.01
C VAL A 132 24.67 10.92 -1.31
N GLY A 133 25.27 10.77 -0.14
CA GLY A 133 24.83 9.79 0.81
C GLY A 133 25.44 10.12 2.16
N ALA A 134 24.81 9.70 3.24
CA ALA A 134 25.45 9.64 4.54
C ALA A 134 26.72 8.75 4.48
N THR A 135 27.85 9.31 4.02
CA THR A 135 29.12 8.87 4.59
C THR A 135 29.11 9.39 6.01
N SER A 136 29.11 8.43 6.92
CA SER A 136 29.22 8.71 8.34
C SER A 136 30.48 9.54 8.56
N ILE A 137 30.35 10.66 9.26
CA ILE A 137 31.52 11.36 9.80
C ILE A 137 32.14 10.41 10.82
N SER A 138 33.46 10.23 10.81
CA SER A 138 34.13 9.32 11.75
C SER A 138 33.98 9.78 13.20
N ASP A 139 34.29 8.88 14.14
CA ASP A 139 34.55 9.30 15.51
C ASP A 139 35.77 10.23 15.49
N PHE A 140 35.56 11.50 15.84
CA PHE A 140 36.62 12.52 15.83
C PHE A 140 36.61 13.30 17.14
N VAL A 141 37.79 13.60 17.68
CA VAL A 141 37.95 14.31 18.95
C VAL A 141 38.68 15.63 18.73
N PHE A 142 38.05 16.71 19.18
CA PHE A 142 38.66 18.01 19.39
C PHE A 142 39.16 18.08 20.84
N PRO A 143 40.48 17.99 21.06
CA PRO A 143 41.03 17.93 22.40
C PRO A 143 40.74 19.24 23.15
N ALA A 144 40.63 19.13 24.48
CA ALA A 144 40.54 20.27 25.37
C ALA A 144 41.75 21.19 25.16
N THR A 145 41.54 22.48 24.87
CA THR A 145 42.57 23.50 25.09
C THR A 145 42.60 23.88 26.57
N ALA A 146 43.63 24.63 27.00
CA ALA A 146 43.92 24.92 28.40
C ALA A 146 42.72 25.47 29.22
N ASN A 147 41.66 25.95 28.57
CA ASN A 147 40.46 26.50 29.21
C ASN A 147 39.13 25.90 28.71
N ARG A 148 39.11 24.75 28.01
CA ARG A 148 37.88 24.22 27.37
C ARG A 148 37.67 22.73 27.56
N ARG A 149 36.42 22.30 27.45
CA ARG A 149 35.99 20.89 27.44
C ARG A 149 36.46 20.22 26.15
N GLU A 150 36.70 18.91 26.22
CA GLU A 150 36.85 18.07 25.03
C GLU A 150 35.50 17.92 24.29
N TYR A 151 35.52 18.03 22.96
CA TYR A 151 34.36 17.82 22.12
C TYR A 151 34.60 16.69 21.12
N LYS A 152 33.55 15.95 20.78
CA LYS A 152 33.64 14.85 19.80
C LYS A 152 32.50 14.84 18.81
N ILE A 153 32.76 14.26 17.65
CA ILE A 153 31.75 13.81 16.69
C ILE A 153 31.65 12.29 16.80
N ARG A 154 30.44 11.74 16.68
CA ARG A 154 30.19 10.30 16.76
C ARG A 154 29.79 9.71 15.41
N TYR A 155 30.38 8.58 15.07
CA TYR A 155 30.13 7.84 13.85
C TYR A 155 28.67 7.44 13.70
N GLY A 156 28.13 7.70 12.51
CA GLY A 156 26.78 7.33 12.08
C GLY A 156 25.64 8.05 12.79
N ARG A 157 25.93 9.07 13.62
CA ARG A 157 24.93 9.79 14.43
C ARG A 157 25.22 11.25 14.72
N GLY A 158 26.46 11.72 14.51
CA GLY A 158 26.85 13.11 14.72
C GLY A 158 26.73 13.99 13.47
N GLY A 159 26.15 13.49 12.38
CA GLY A 159 26.13 14.25 11.13
C GLY A 159 26.08 13.43 9.84
N HIS A 160 26.11 14.13 8.72
CA HIS A 160 26.24 13.53 7.40
C HIS A 160 27.13 14.38 6.49
N THR A 161 27.40 13.86 5.29
CA THR A 161 28.20 14.53 4.27
C THR A 161 27.36 14.73 3.02
N GLU A 162 27.40 15.92 2.44
CA GLU A 162 26.77 16.21 1.15
C GLU A 162 27.83 16.59 0.12
N SER A 163 27.71 16.07 -1.10
CA SER A 163 28.67 16.29 -2.20
C SER A 163 28.02 16.86 -3.46
N TYR A 164 27.12 17.84 -3.31
CA TYR A 164 26.38 18.47 -4.42
C TYR A 164 27.14 19.60 -5.15
N ASN A 165 28.48 19.51 -5.21
CA ASN A 165 29.35 20.40 -5.97
C ASN A 165 29.04 21.91 -5.74
N THR A 166 28.83 22.70 -6.80
CA THR A 166 28.60 24.15 -6.74
C THR A 166 27.21 24.55 -6.24
N LEU A 167 26.26 23.60 -6.17
CA LEU A 167 24.88 23.86 -5.73
C LEU A 167 24.72 23.86 -4.21
N GLY A 168 25.72 23.37 -3.45
CA GLY A 168 25.70 23.38 -1.99
C GLY A 168 24.75 22.36 -1.37
N ILE A 169 24.14 22.70 -0.23
CA ILE A 169 23.16 21.86 0.45
C ILE A 169 21.81 21.95 -0.27
N THR A 170 21.07 20.85 -0.40
CA THR A 170 19.69 20.89 -0.89
C THR A 170 18.69 20.56 0.23
N HIS A 171 17.48 21.09 0.11
CA HIS A 171 16.43 20.90 1.12
C HIS A 171 16.00 19.42 1.18
N GLU A 172 15.85 18.79 0.02
CA GLU A 172 15.56 17.36 -0.18
C GLU A 172 16.54 16.47 0.55
N VAL A 173 17.81 16.63 0.21
CA VAL A 173 18.86 15.75 0.69
C VAL A 173 19.08 15.95 2.18
N PHE A 174 19.12 17.21 2.64
CA PHE A 174 19.28 17.46 4.06
C PHE A 174 18.13 16.84 4.85
N THR A 175 16.88 17.05 4.44
CA THR A 175 15.72 16.49 5.18
C THR A 175 15.76 14.97 5.24
N HIS A 176 16.15 14.33 4.14
CA HIS A 176 16.33 12.89 4.03
C HIS A 176 17.44 12.37 4.97
N GLU A 177 18.67 12.89 4.82
CA GLU A 177 19.82 12.42 5.59
C GLU A 177 19.72 12.79 7.08
N PHE A 178 19.11 13.93 7.39
CA PHE A 178 18.82 14.32 8.76
C PHE A 178 17.83 13.35 9.42
N ALA A 179 16.80 12.88 8.71
CA ALA A 179 15.83 11.92 9.25
C ALA A 179 16.45 10.55 9.58
N HIS A 180 17.43 10.07 8.80
CA HIS A 180 18.23 8.89 9.16
C HIS A 180 18.92 9.06 10.52
N ASN A 181 19.42 10.25 10.83
CA ASN A 181 20.10 10.53 12.10
C ASN A 181 19.13 10.87 13.24
N LEU A 182 18.04 11.57 12.93
CA LEU A 182 17.07 12.07 13.90
C LEU A 182 16.31 10.94 14.57
N TYR A 183 15.86 9.94 13.81
CA TYR A 183 15.03 8.85 14.35
C TYR A 183 15.30 7.48 13.72
N HIS A 184 16.48 7.31 13.10
CA HIS A 184 16.87 6.06 12.44
C HIS A 184 15.90 5.66 11.32
N SER A 185 15.37 6.67 10.62
CA SER A 185 14.33 6.50 9.61
C SER A 185 14.75 5.52 8.53
N PRO A 186 13.94 4.51 8.19
CA PRO A 186 14.15 3.70 7.00
C PRO A 186 13.67 4.43 5.74
N HIS A 187 14.00 3.91 4.56
CA HIS A 187 13.41 4.35 3.30
C HIS A 187 11.93 3.92 3.20
N HIS A 188 11.06 4.44 4.06
CA HIS A 188 9.68 3.97 4.20
C HIS A 188 8.74 4.33 3.04
N SER A 189 9.21 5.13 2.07
CA SER A 189 8.43 5.49 0.86
C SER A 189 9.25 5.37 -0.42
N GLY A 190 9.91 4.23 -0.57
CA GLY A 190 10.48 3.82 -1.85
C GLY A 190 11.72 4.59 -2.30
N ALA A 191 12.23 5.54 -1.51
CA ALA A 191 13.44 6.27 -1.83
C ALA A 191 14.58 5.32 -2.19
N ASN A 192 15.36 5.73 -3.18
CA ASN A 192 16.50 4.97 -3.70
C ASN A 192 16.14 3.58 -4.26
N GLY A 193 14.88 3.40 -4.69
CA GLY A 193 14.39 2.13 -5.22
C GLY A 193 14.36 1.02 -4.16
N ALA A 194 14.23 1.39 -2.88
CA ALA A 194 14.13 0.45 -1.78
C ALA A 194 12.71 -0.11 -1.69
N HIS A 195 12.56 -1.43 -1.86
CA HIS A 195 11.25 -2.10 -1.93
C HIS A 195 10.88 -2.84 -0.65
N GLY A 196 11.86 -3.17 0.20
CA GLY A 196 11.64 -3.94 1.43
C GLY A 196 10.89 -5.25 1.14
N ARG A 197 9.82 -5.53 1.88
CA ARG A 197 8.99 -6.74 1.69
C ARG A 197 7.83 -6.57 0.70
N HIS A 198 7.85 -5.52 -0.10
CA HIS A 198 6.72 -5.14 -0.94
C HIS A 198 7.11 -5.14 -2.41
N LEU A 199 6.20 -5.57 -3.30
CA LEU A 199 6.49 -5.63 -4.73
C LEU A 199 6.52 -4.24 -5.38
N TYR A 200 5.68 -3.33 -4.89
CA TYR A 200 5.51 -1.99 -5.41
C TYR A 200 6.11 -0.96 -4.46
N ALA A 201 6.77 0.06 -5.01
CA ALA A 201 7.22 1.23 -4.27
C ALA A 201 6.38 2.44 -4.67
N THR A 202 6.02 3.28 -3.69
CA THR A 202 5.21 4.48 -3.91
C THR A 202 5.98 5.74 -3.58
N TYR A 203 5.86 6.74 -4.42
CA TYR A 203 6.25 8.11 -4.13
C TYR A 203 5.31 8.69 -3.08
N GLY A 204 5.90 9.41 -2.12
CA GLY A 204 5.17 10.08 -1.05
C GLY A 204 5.60 11.53 -0.91
N TRP A 205 5.13 12.16 0.17
CA TRP A 205 5.46 13.53 0.55
C TRP A 205 6.18 13.62 1.90
N ASN A 206 6.82 12.54 2.30
CA ASN A 206 7.50 12.40 3.57
C ASN A 206 9.01 12.64 3.42
N MET A 207 9.76 12.67 4.52
CA MET A 207 11.21 12.91 4.52
C MET A 207 12.01 11.80 3.83
N MET A 208 11.40 10.64 3.59
CA MET A 208 11.99 9.49 2.90
C MET A 208 11.32 9.22 1.54
N GLY A 209 10.69 10.24 0.96
CA GLY A 209 10.27 10.22 -0.42
C GLY A 209 11.47 10.35 -1.37
N GLU A 210 11.28 10.01 -2.64
CA GLU A 210 12.30 10.31 -3.65
C GLU A 210 12.46 11.83 -3.83
N VAL A 211 13.57 12.27 -4.43
CA VAL A 211 13.89 13.69 -4.72
C VAL A 211 12.72 14.39 -5.43
N THR A 212 12.02 13.69 -6.32
CA THR A 212 10.73 14.10 -6.90
C THR A 212 9.59 13.67 -5.98
N ARG A 213 9.33 14.45 -4.94
CA ARG A 213 8.25 14.21 -3.96
C ARG A 213 6.96 14.94 -4.31
N VAL A 214 5.86 14.38 -3.83
CA VAL A 214 4.49 14.90 -4.03
C VAL A 214 4.35 16.33 -3.48
N MET A 215 4.92 16.59 -2.30
CA MET A 215 5.06 17.93 -1.69
C MET A 215 6.23 17.90 -0.71
N TYR A 216 6.69 19.08 -0.31
CA TYR A 216 7.78 19.21 0.64
C TYR A 216 7.28 19.39 2.07
N SER A 217 6.82 18.29 2.65
CA SER A 217 6.29 18.25 4.00
C SER A 217 6.81 17.03 4.76
N THR A 218 6.42 16.90 6.01
CA THR A 218 6.33 15.62 6.70
C THR A 218 4.94 15.01 6.51
N SER A 219 4.82 13.69 6.59
CA SER A 219 3.51 13.03 6.72
C SER A 219 3.00 13.03 8.16
N ALA A 220 1.70 12.78 8.34
CA ALA A 220 1.08 12.56 9.63
C ALA A 220 1.73 11.44 10.44
N TRP A 221 2.11 10.33 9.79
CA TRP A 221 2.84 9.25 10.46
C TRP A 221 4.19 9.72 11.00
N GLU A 222 4.96 10.49 10.24
CA GLU A 222 6.27 10.99 10.69
C GLU A 222 6.14 11.93 11.89
N ARG A 223 5.22 12.91 11.80
CA ARG A 223 4.97 13.83 12.92
C ARG A 223 4.52 13.07 14.15
N TRP A 224 3.64 12.09 13.99
CA TRP A 224 3.21 11.29 15.12
C TRP A 224 4.38 10.48 15.69
N TYR A 225 5.16 9.78 14.86
CA TYR A 225 6.27 8.96 15.32
C TYR A 225 7.32 9.78 16.11
N LEU A 226 7.59 11.00 15.64
CA LEU A 226 8.51 11.96 16.27
C LEU A 226 7.94 12.68 17.51
N GLY A 227 6.67 12.47 17.85
CA GLY A 227 6.01 13.18 18.95
C GLY A 227 5.71 14.64 18.65
N TRP A 228 5.69 15.03 17.38
CA TRP A 228 5.39 16.38 16.90
C TRP A 228 3.91 16.66 16.74
N THR A 229 3.10 15.61 16.63
CA THR A 229 1.63 15.70 16.71
C THR A 229 1.06 14.55 17.52
N GLU A 230 -0.09 14.80 18.14
CA GLU A 230 -0.89 13.80 18.84
C GLU A 230 -2.06 13.35 17.98
N LEU A 231 -2.62 12.18 18.28
CA LEU A 231 -3.77 11.62 17.55
C LEU A 231 -5.07 12.30 18.00
N ARG A 232 -5.22 13.54 17.56
CA ARG A 232 -6.35 14.44 17.84
C ARG A 232 -6.85 15.07 16.54
N THR A 233 -8.14 15.41 16.49
CA THR A 233 -8.76 16.07 15.34
C THR A 233 -9.90 16.99 15.74
N GLY A 234 -10.17 17.99 14.91
CA GLY A 234 -11.29 18.92 15.06
C GLY A 234 -11.08 19.96 16.16
N PRO A 235 -11.99 20.95 16.25
CA PRO A 235 -11.92 22.00 17.26
C PRO A 235 -12.02 21.46 18.69
N ASN A 236 -12.69 20.31 18.89
CA ASN A 236 -12.86 19.68 20.20
C ASN A 236 -11.69 18.75 20.59
N GLN A 237 -10.71 18.55 19.70
CA GLN A 237 -9.58 17.64 19.92
C GLN A 237 -10.05 16.21 20.25
N ASP A 238 -10.99 15.71 19.44
CA ASP A 238 -11.52 14.37 19.57
C ASP A 238 -10.39 13.34 19.40
N ASN A 239 -10.45 12.23 20.14
CA ASN A 239 -9.47 11.15 19.98
C ASN A 239 -9.59 10.55 18.58
N SER A 240 -8.52 10.62 17.80
CA SER A 240 -8.49 10.15 16.41
C SER A 240 -7.64 8.89 16.22
N ASN A 241 -7.22 8.26 17.32
CA ASN A 241 -6.65 6.92 17.33
C ASN A 241 -7.77 5.86 17.42
N ILE A 242 -8.25 5.42 16.26
CA ILE A 242 -9.42 4.54 16.14
C ILE A 242 -8.94 3.09 16.01
N THR A 243 -9.20 2.29 17.03
CA THR A 243 -8.69 0.90 17.10
C THR A 243 -9.69 -0.15 16.63
N GLY A 244 -10.96 0.25 16.46
CA GLY A 244 -12.07 -0.60 16.02
C GLY A 244 -13.41 0.12 16.15
N ALA A 245 -14.52 -0.60 15.91
CA ALA A 245 -15.88 -0.05 15.98
C ALA A 245 -16.23 0.58 17.34
N SER A 246 -15.71 0.04 18.44
CA SER A 246 -15.94 0.58 19.78
C SER A 246 -15.35 2.00 19.98
N SER A 247 -14.31 2.36 19.22
CA SER A 247 -13.72 3.71 19.23
C SER A 247 -14.63 4.76 18.57
N LEU A 248 -15.73 4.35 17.91
CA LEU A 248 -16.63 5.25 17.18
C LEU A 248 -17.85 5.71 17.98
N VAL A 249 -18.10 5.15 19.17
CA VAL A 249 -19.35 5.34 19.91
C VAL A 249 -19.57 6.81 20.29
N GLU A 250 -18.54 7.48 20.80
CA GLU A 250 -18.63 8.86 21.29
C GLU A 250 -18.87 9.87 20.14
N THR A 251 -18.24 9.63 19.00
CA THR A 251 -18.33 10.53 17.83
C THR A 251 -19.41 10.11 16.84
N ASN A 252 -20.09 8.99 17.08
CA ASN A 252 -20.97 8.33 16.11
C ASN A 252 -20.29 8.14 14.73
N GLY A 253 -18.97 7.93 14.75
CA GLY A 253 -18.14 7.80 13.56
C GLY A 253 -17.95 9.08 12.75
N LEU A 254 -18.35 10.26 13.24
CA LEU A 254 -18.16 11.54 12.55
C LEU A 254 -16.98 12.32 13.12
N PHE A 255 -16.08 12.78 12.26
CA PHE A 255 -14.89 13.53 12.67
C PHE A 255 -14.71 14.75 11.78
N THR A 256 -14.23 15.86 12.35
CA THR A 256 -13.77 17.01 11.57
C THR A 256 -12.25 16.96 11.45
N LEU A 257 -11.74 17.01 10.22
CA LEU A 257 -10.31 17.03 9.90
C LEU A 257 -9.97 18.38 9.27
N ARG A 258 -9.35 19.27 10.06
CA ARG A 258 -8.91 20.59 9.62
C ARG A 258 -7.58 20.51 8.88
N ASP A 259 -7.11 21.63 8.31
CA ASP A 259 -5.82 21.66 7.62
C ASP A 259 -4.67 21.15 8.51
N PHE A 260 -3.98 20.12 8.05
CA PHE A 260 -2.96 19.41 8.81
C PHE A 260 -1.73 20.29 9.08
N MET A 261 -1.39 21.22 8.18
CA MET A 261 -0.23 22.08 8.38
C MET A 261 -0.49 23.12 9.46
N SER A 262 -1.65 23.76 9.46
CA SER A 262 -1.98 24.81 10.42
C SER A 262 -2.47 24.28 11.77
N THR A 263 -3.16 23.14 11.78
CA THR A 263 -3.80 22.61 13.01
C THR A 263 -3.13 21.37 13.59
N GLY A 264 -2.41 20.60 12.76
CA GLY A 264 -1.86 19.30 13.17
C GLY A 264 -2.88 18.16 13.24
N ASP A 265 -4.14 18.40 12.86
CA ASP A 265 -5.21 17.40 12.91
C ASP A 265 -4.89 16.17 12.04
N VAL A 266 -4.97 14.99 12.64
CA VAL A 266 -4.63 13.71 12.01
C VAL A 266 -5.63 12.66 12.45
N MET A 267 -5.86 11.62 11.64
CA MET A 267 -6.50 10.39 12.10
C MET A 267 -5.66 9.15 11.81
N ARG A 268 -5.74 8.17 12.71
CA ARG A 268 -5.13 6.85 12.58
C ARG A 268 -6.17 5.77 12.80
N LEU A 269 -6.45 4.95 11.80
CA LEU A 269 -7.47 3.90 11.85
C LEU A 269 -6.80 2.52 11.73
N ASN A 270 -7.08 1.61 12.67
CA ASN A 270 -6.59 0.23 12.59
C ASN A 270 -7.29 -0.54 11.45
N ILE A 271 -6.52 -1.21 10.60
CA ILE A 271 -7.06 -2.03 9.51
C ILE A 271 -7.40 -3.43 10.05
N PRO A 272 -8.69 -3.84 10.05
CA PRO A 272 -9.12 -5.10 10.66
C PRO A 272 -8.39 -6.33 10.13
N GLY A 273 -8.07 -7.26 11.05
CA GLY A 273 -7.34 -8.50 10.72
C GLY A 273 -5.83 -8.29 10.50
N THR A 274 -5.30 -7.10 10.78
CA THR A 274 -3.89 -6.77 10.58
C THR A 274 -3.33 -5.95 11.76
N ASN A 275 -2.03 -5.66 11.73
CA ASN A 275 -1.37 -4.69 12.61
C ASN A 275 -0.98 -3.41 11.83
N GLN A 276 -1.72 -3.11 10.75
CA GLN A 276 -1.47 -1.98 9.88
C GLN A 276 -2.51 -0.88 10.11
N TYR A 277 -2.17 0.35 9.72
CA TYR A 277 -3.01 1.51 9.98
C TYR A 277 -3.23 2.33 8.72
N LEU A 278 -4.44 2.88 8.57
CA LEU A 278 -4.72 3.97 7.64
C LEU A 278 -4.48 5.30 8.36
N TRP A 279 -3.68 6.15 7.74
CA TRP A 279 -3.40 7.51 8.17
C TRP A 279 -4.14 8.48 7.25
N LEU A 280 -4.81 9.47 7.85
CA LEU A 280 -5.57 10.49 7.15
C LEU A 280 -5.13 11.88 7.60
N GLU A 281 -4.95 12.77 6.63
CA GLU A 281 -4.65 14.18 6.84
C GLU A 281 -5.37 15.02 5.77
N ASN A 282 -5.83 16.23 6.12
CA ASN A 282 -6.40 17.18 5.17
C ASN A 282 -5.35 18.23 4.80
N ARG A 283 -5.16 18.49 3.51
CA ARG A 283 -4.25 19.52 2.98
C ARG A 283 -5.05 20.60 2.27
N ALA A 284 -5.39 21.68 2.96
CA ALA A 284 -6.05 22.84 2.36
C ALA A 284 -5.05 23.77 1.64
N GLY A 285 -3.75 23.63 1.92
CA GLY A 285 -2.71 24.40 1.25
C GLY A 285 -2.37 25.72 1.95
N GLU A 286 -2.66 25.81 3.25
CA GLU A 286 -2.38 27.00 4.06
C GLU A 286 -0.90 27.15 4.40
N GLY A 287 -0.14 26.03 4.43
CA GLY A 287 1.27 26.04 4.82
C GLY A 287 2.24 26.32 3.66
N PRO A 288 3.40 26.97 3.92
CA PRO A 288 4.45 27.16 2.90
C PRO A 288 5.07 25.82 2.42
N PHE A 289 4.83 24.74 3.16
CA PHE A 289 5.33 23.38 2.92
C PHE A 289 4.27 22.45 2.28
N ASP A 290 3.05 22.96 2.02
CA ASP A 290 2.04 22.25 1.22
C ASP A 290 2.23 22.40 -0.29
N GLN A 291 3.32 23.06 -0.70
CA GLN A 291 3.71 23.21 -2.08
C GLN A 291 4.94 22.33 -2.38
N ARG A 292 5.22 22.09 -3.65
CA ARG A 292 6.53 21.55 -4.06
C ARG A 292 7.57 22.67 -3.93
N ILE A 293 8.78 22.36 -3.44
CA ILE A 293 9.78 23.42 -3.28
C ILE A 293 10.14 24.01 -4.65
N PRO A 294 10.30 25.33 -4.76
CA PRO A 294 10.80 26.00 -5.96
C PRO A 294 12.24 25.66 -6.41
N VAL A 295 12.91 24.63 -5.90
CA VAL A 295 14.36 24.42 -6.18
C VAL A 295 14.57 23.92 -7.61
N GLY A 296 14.47 24.76 -8.64
CA GLY A 296 14.81 24.42 -10.03
C GLY A 296 13.90 23.39 -10.74
N TRP A 297 13.08 22.65 -9.99
CA TRP A 297 12.20 21.57 -10.45
C TRP A 297 10.73 21.99 -10.53
N GLN A 298 10.43 23.27 -10.76
CA GLN A 298 9.04 23.70 -11.01
C GLN A 298 8.56 23.31 -12.41
N HIS A 299 9.51 22.99 -13.29
CA HIS A 299 9.27 22.64 -14.67
C HIS A 299 9.93 21.29 -14.96
N GLY A 300 9.35 20.54 -15.88
CA GLY A 300 10.08 19.51 -16.60
C GLY A 300 11.30 20.11 -17.30
N GLY A 301 12.26 19.27 -17.70
CA GLY A 301 13.42 19.76 -18.46
C GLY A 301 13.06 20.31 -19.86
N ASP A 302 11.80 20.20 -20.27
CA ASP A 302 11.20 20.86 -21.44
C ASP A 302 10.61 22.25 -21.13
N GLY A 303 10.67 22.71 -19.88
CA GLY A 303 10.13 23.99 -19.44
C GLY A 303 8.61 23.99 -19.19
N ILE A 304 7.94 22.84 -19.25
CA ILE A 304 6.50 22.74 -18.91
C ILE A 304 6.36 22.71 -17.38
N PRO A 305 5.56 23.59 -16.75
CA PRO A 305 5.35 23.56 -15.31
C PRO A 305 4.70 22.25 -14.89
N PHE A 306 5.18 21.65 -13.80
CA PHE A 306 4.50 20.51 -13.22
C PHE A 306 3.13 20.92 -12.67
N GLN A 307 2.19 19.97 -12.65
CA GLN A 307 0.88 20.18 -12.01
C GLN A 307 1.03 20.59 -10.53
N PRO A 308 0.06 21.27 -9.90
CA PRO A 308 0.13 21.65 -8.47
C PRO A 308 0.20 20.46 -7.50
N ALA A 309 0.55 20.72 -6.24
CA ALA A 309 0.52 19.70 -5.18
C ALA A 309 -0.94 19.34 -4.85
N PRO A 310 -1.24 18.07 -4.49
CA PRO A 310 -2.60 17.65 -4.19
C PRO A 310 -3.20 18.38 -2.98
N ARG A 311 -4.53 18.45 -2.95
CA ARG A 311 -5.33 19.13 -1.91
C ARG A 311 -6.46 18.24 -1.40
N GLY A 312 -6.94 18.49 -0.19
CA GLY A 312 -7.99 17.73 0.47
C GLY A 312 -7.47 16.51 1.25
N LEU A 313 -8.28 15.48 1.34
CA LEU A 313 -7.99 14.25 2.09
C LEU A 313 -6.87 13.46 1.41
N LEU A 314 -5.72 13.36 2.08
CA LEU A 314 -4.66 12.43 1.73
C LEU A 314 -4.71 11.19 2.63
N ALA A 315 -4.36 10.04 2.06
CA ALA A 315 -4.42 8.77 2.76
C ALA A 315 -3.20 7.89 2.50
N VAL A 316 -2.67 7.28 3.57
CA VAL A 316 -1.53 6.37 3.53
C VAL A 316 -1.80 5.14 4.38
N VAL A 317 -1.50 3.95 3.84
CA VAL A 317 -1.52 2.69 4.60
C VAL A 317 -0.12 2.38 5.10
N GLU A 318 0.02 2.06 6.39
CA GLU A 318 1.30 1.89 7.08
C GLU A 318 1.54 0.46 7.60
N ASP A 319 2.75 -0.07 7.36
CA ASP A 319 3.30 -1.36 7.80
C ASP A 319 4.72 -1.21 8.39
N LEU A 320 4.98 -0.17 9.21
CA LEU A 320 6.29 0.19 9.79
C LEU A 320 6.40 -0.10 11.29
N GLY A 321 5.27 -0.14 12.01
CA GLY A 321 5.18 -0.42 13.43
C GLY A 321 4.15 0.48 14.12
N GLY A 322 3.12 -0.13 14.73
CA GLY A 322 1.97 0.59 15.32
C GLY A 322 2.25 1.43 16.58
N SER A 323 3.49 1.57 17.03
CA SER A 323 3.88 2.27 18.27
C SER A 323 5.13 3.14 18.09
N ARG A 324 5.15 4.32 18.71
CA ARG A 324 6.35 5.18 18.83
C ARG A 324 7.53 4.47 19.51
N SER A 325 7.25 3.51 20.38
CA SER A 325 8.29 2.76 21.09
C SER A 325 8.97 1.71 20.21
N TYR A 326 8.41 1.40 19.04
CA TYR A 326 8.99 0.46 18.09
C TYR A 326 10.25 1.10 17.47
N PRO A 327 11.46 0.59 17.79
CA PRO A 327 12.67 1.21 17.28
C PRO A 327 12.77 0.89 15.79
N LEU A 328 12.77 1.88 14.90
CA LEU A 328 12.98 1.71 13.45
C LEU A 328 14.44 1.37 13.09
N GLY A 329 14.66 0.94 11.85
CA GLY A 329 16.02 0.74 11.33
C GLY A 329 16.10 0.70 9.81
N TRP A 330 16.91 1.58 9.25
CA TRP A 330 17.05 1.75 7.79
C TRP A 330 17.67 0.57 7.05
N THR A 331 18.42 -0.28 7.74
CA THR A 331 18.94 -1.54 7.18
C THR A 331 17.98 -2.73 7.33
N ARG A 332 16.83 -2.53 7.98
CA ARG A 332 15.88 -3.62 8.23
C ARG A 332 14.83 -3.63 7.14
N VAL A 333 14.92 -4.61 6.25
CA VAL A 333 14.00 -4.88 5.12
C VAL A 333 12.51 -4.77 5.48
N LYS A 334 12.12 -5.08 6.73
CA LYS A 334 10.72 -5.01 7.19
C LYS A 334 10.20 -3.60 7.45
N ASP A 335 11.07 -2.61 7.62
CA ASP A 335 10.67 -1.22 7.90
C ASP A 335 10.86 -0.33 6.66
N VAL A 336 11.27 -0.92 5.54
CA VAL A 336 11.49 -0.19 4.28
C VAL A 336 10.25 -0.31 3.42
N ASN A 337 9.91 0.78 2.73
CA ASN A 337 8.75 0.88 1.86
C ASN A 337 7.43 0.47 2.55
N GLY A 338 7.32 0.73 3.85
CA GLY A 338 6.13 0.36 4.62
C GLY A 338 4.98 1.35 4.55
N LEU A 339 5.13 2.49 3.86
CA LEU A 339 4.02 3.41 3.57
C LEU A 339 3.55 3.24 2.12
N ARG A 340 2.26 2.95 1.93
CA ARG A 340 1.60 2.94 0.63
C ARG A 340 0.61 4.08 0.53
N VAL A 341 0.84 4.98 -0.43
CA VAL A 341 -0.09 6.07 -0.73
C VAL A 341 -1.34 5.55 -1.45
N LEU A 342 -2.51 6.11 -1.12
CA LEU A 342 -3.76 5.91 -1.86
C LEU A 342 -4.06 7.16 -2.72
N SER A 343 -4.30 6.96 -4.02
CA SER A 343 -4.69 8.03 -4.95
C SER A 343 -6.20 8.21 -4.98
N ALA A 344 -6.69 9.45 -5.08
CA ALA A 344 -8.12 9.73 -5.20
C ALA A 344 -8.70 9.37 -6.59
N GLU A 345 -7.85 9.25 -7.61
CA GLU A 345 -8.22 8.67 -8.90
C GLU A 345 -8.36 7.14 -8.83
N GLY A 346 -7.77 6.54 -7.80
CA GLY A 346 -7.78 5.10 -7.59
C GLY A 346 -6.64 4.38 -8.28
N GLN A 347 -6.86 3.09 -8.52
CA GLN A 347 -5.89 2.17 -9.08
C GLN A 347 -6.36 1.67 -10.45
N PHE A 348 -5.42 1.43 -11.34
CA PHE A 348 -5.71 1.08 -12.73
C PHE A 348 -4.73 0.04 -13.26
N ASP A 349 -5.21 -0.74 -14.22
CA ASP A 349 -4.34 -1.53 -15.07
C ASP A 349 -3.72 -0.63 -16.15
N TYR A 350 -2.39 -0.59 -16.20
CA TYR A 350 -1.62 0.15 -17.19
C TYR A 350 -0.88 -0.81 -18.12
N THR A 351 -0.75 -0.41 -19.39
CA THR A 351 0.18 -1.07 -20.32
C THR A 351 1.07 -0.02 -20.98
N PRO A 352 2.40 -0.21 -20.99
CA PRO A 352 3.30 0.73 -21.65
C PRO A 352 3.18 0.61 -23.17
N SER A 353 3.34 1.72 -23.86
CA SER A 353 3.60 1.73 -25.30
C SER A 353 4.88 0.94 -25.63
N ALA A 354 4.94 0.37 -26.83
CA ALA A 354 6.04 -0.50 -27.25
C ALA A 354 7.38 0.23 -27.41
N THR A 355 7.34 1.55 -27.57
CA THR A 355 8.50 2.44 -27.71
C THR A 355 8.64 3.28 -26.46
N ARG A 356 9.86 3.34 -25.90
CA ARG A 356 10.19 4.38 -24.90
C ARG A 356 9.83 5.74 -25.49
N PHE A 357 9.12 6.53 -24.70
CA PHE A 357 8.60 7.79 -25.19
C PHE A 357 9.76 8.79 -25.29
N PRO A 358 9.90 9.57 -26.39
CA PRO A 358 11.06 10.44 -26.60
C PRO A 358 11.13 11.67 -25.69
N PHE A 359 10.25 11.79 -24.69
CA PHE A 359 10.22 12.90 -23.72
C PHE A 359 11.25 12.76 -22.58
N ASN A 360 12.46 12.26 -22.88
CA ASN A 360 13.59 12.31 -21.94
C ASN A 360 13.93 13.76 -21.51
N ASN A 361 13.37 14.78 -22.16
CA ASN A 361 13.47 16.16 -21.73
C ASN A 361 12.47 16.53 -20.64
N HIS A 362 11.27 15.94 -20.55
CA HIS A 362 10.30 16.34 -19.52
C HIS A 362 10.74 15.84 -18.13
N VAL A 363 11.18 14.58 -18.06
CA VAL A 363 11.70 13.93 -16.84
C VAL A 363 12.98 13.17 -17.14
N TRP A 364 13.88 13.11 -16.16
CA TRP A 364 15.27 12.65 -16.29
C TRP A 364 15.43 11.12 -16.18
N ARG A 365 14.36 10.36 -16.42
CA ARG A 365 14.29 8.91 -16.32
C ARG A 365 13.57 8.33 -17.52
N ASP A 366 13.76 7.03 -17.74
CA ASP A 366 13.01 6.27 -18.74
C ASP A 366 11.51 6.44 -18.52
N THR A 367 10.84 7.00 -19.52
CA THR A 367 9.39 7.15 -19.55
C THR A 367 8.77 6.34 -20.66
N TYR A 368 7.57 5.86 -20.36
CA TYR A 368 6.67 5.26 -21.32
C TYR A 368 5.41 6.12 -21.35
N ASP A 369 4.80 6.24 -22.52
CA ASP A 369 3.38 6.59 -22.60
C ASP A 369 2.59 5.34 -22.25
N TYR A 370 1.81 5.42 -21.18
CA TYR A 370 0.99 4.31 -20.71
C TYR A 370 -0.44 4.47 -21.19
N ARG A 371 -1.05 3.37 -21.61
CA ARG A 371 -2.49 3.33 -21.82
C ARG A 371 -3.18 2.95 -20.51
N ASN A 372 -4.12 3.77 -20.06
CA ASN A 372 -5.02 3.39 -18.97
C ASN A 372 -6.07 2.42 -19.52
N LEU A 373 -6.07 1.18 -19.04
CA LEU A 373 -6.96 0.14 -19.56
C LEU A 373 -8.31 0.16 -18.85
N ARG A 374 -8.31 0.03 -17.53
CA ARG A 374 -9.51 -0.01 -16.70
C ARG A 374 -9.19 0.09 -15.21
N PRO A 375 -10.17 0.51 -14.38
CA PRO A 375 -10.06 0.47 -12.93
C PRO A 375 -9.66 -0.91 -12.40
N ASN A 376 -8.72 -0.95 -11.46
CA ASN A 376 -8.32 -2.14 -10.72
C ASN A 376 -8.18 -1.81 -9.22
N PRO A 377 -9.30 -1.70 -8.48
CA PRO A 377 -9.32 -1.24 -7.09
C PRO A 377 -8.44 -2.01 -6.10
N ALA A 378 -8.10 -3.27 -6.43
CA ALA A 378 -7.26 -4.14 -5.62
C ALA A 378 -5.80 -4.24 -6.15
N GLY A 379 -5.48 -3.49 -7.20
CA GLY A 379 -4.18 -3.49 -7.87
C GLY A 379 -3.07 -2.82 -7.07
N GLY A 380 -1.85 -2.85 -7.62
CA GLY A 380 -0.71 -2.15 -7.04
C GLY A 380 -0.46 -0.76 -7.63
N HIS A 381 -0.94 -0.52 -8.85
CA HIS A 381 -0.58 0.66 -9.64
C HIS A 381 -1.59 1.79 -9.47
N ASN A 382 -1.08 2.93 -9.05
CA ASN A 382 -1.72 4.24 -9.16
C ASN A 382 -0.69 5.23 -9.73
N GLU A 383 -1.07 6.49 -9.84
CA GLU A 383 -0.22 7.53 -10.40
C GLU A 383 1.12 7.71 -9.65
N ALA A 384 1.11 7.59 -8.32
CA ALA A 384 2.27 7.75 -7.46
C ALA A 384 3.03 6.42 -7.20
N THR A 385 2.66 5.32 -7.85
CA THR A 385 3.39 4.04 -7.75
C THR A 385 4.38 3.90 -8.91
N LEU A 386 5.57 3.35 -8.65
CA LEU A 386 6.43 2.83 -9.71
C LEU A 386 5.73 1.68 -10.45
N ILE A 387 5.48 1.87 -11.74
CA ILE A 387 4.81 0.88 -12.59
C ILE A 387 5.79 -0.26 -12.87
N ARG A 388 5.46 -1.47 -12.41
CA ARG A 388 6.29 -2.67 -12.62
C ARG A 388 6.12 -3.17 -14.04
N LEU A 389 7.22 -3.40 -14.75
CA LEU A 389 7.22 -3.91 -16.11
C LEU A 389 8.54 -4.59 -16.47
N ASP A 390 8.48 -5.61 -17.33
CA ASP A 390 9.66 -6.33 -17.88
C ASP A 390 10.25 -5.50 -19.02
N ALA A 391 11.05 -4.50 -18.63
CA ALA A 391 11.53 -3.47 -19.55
C ALA A 391 12.54 -4.01 -20.57
N ASP A 392 13.35 -4.99 -20.15
CA ASP A 392 14.40 -5.61 -20.97
C ASP A 392 13.92 -6.87 -21.71
N ARG A 393 12.65 -7.27 -21.51
CA ARG A 393 12.01 -8.44 -22.12
C ARG A 393 12.71 -9.75 -21.76
N SER A 394 13.29 -9.81 -20.56
CA SER A 394 13.98 -10.98 -20.03
C SER A 394 13.02 -12.08 -19.55
N ARG A 395 11.70 -11.83 -19.57
CA ARG A 395 10.67 -12.65 -18.93
C ARG A 395 10.78 -12.68 -17.40
N VAL A 396 11.49 -11.70 -16.83
CA VAL A 396 11.68 -11.53 -15.40
C VAL A 396 11.56 -10.05 -15.05
N ILE A 397 10.53 -9.67 -14.29
CA ILE A 397 10.52 -8.35 -13.65
C ILE A 397 11.48 -8.42 -12.47
N ARG A 398 12.68 -7.88 -12.63
CA ARG A 398 13.69 -7.93 -11.58
C ARG A 398 13.19 -7.31 -10.26
N TYR A 399 13.36 -8.04 -9.17
CA TYR A 399 12.94 -7.66 -7.83
C TYR A 399 14.02 -7.99 -6.80
N ASP A 400 14.34 -7.01 -5.95
CA ASP A 400 15.18 -7.17 -4.77
C ASP A 400 14.48 -6.55 -3.55
N SER A 401 14.48 -7.29 -2.44
CA SER A 401 13.96 -6.86 -1.13
C SER A 401 14.88 -5.88 -0.39
N CYS A 402 15.85 -5.29 -1.09
CA CYS A 402 16.85 -4.38 -0.59
C CYS A 402 16.30 -3.27 0.32
N SER A 403 17.12 -2.87 1.30
CA SER A 403 16.78 -1.86 2.30
C SER A 403 17.47 -0.50 2.10
N ALA A 404 18.52 -0.45 1.27
CA ALA A 404 19.38 0.73 1.12
C ALA A 404 19.98 0.88 -0.28
N ASN A 405 20.54 2.06 -0.55
CA ASN A 405 20.92 2.59 -1.87
C ASN A 405 21.83 1.66 -2.70
N GLY A 406 22.83 1.03 -2.07
CA GLY A 406 23.87 0.27 -2.77
C GLY A 406 23.37 -1.02 -3.44
N ASP A 407 22.40 -1.68 -2.81
CA ASP A 407 21.87 -2.97 -3.29
C ASP A 407 20.75 -2.75 -4.32
N CYS A 408 19.92 -1.73 -4.14
CA CYS A 408 18.74 -1.47 -4.97
C CYS A 408 19.06 -0.91 -6.36
N PHE A 409 20.01 0.03 -6.46
CA PHE A 409 20.36 0.67 -7.74
C PHE A 409 21.21 -0.21 -8.65
N ASN A 410 22.04 -1.09 -8.08
CA ASN A 410 22.88 -2.02 -8.84
C ASN A 410 22.14 -3.33 -9.19
N GLY A 411 21.11 -3.71 -8.42
CA GLY A 411 20.33 -4.95 -8.59
C GLY A 411 19.12 -4.86 -9.54
N GLY A 412 18.69 -3.65 -9.90
CA GLY A 412 17.73 -3.47 -10.99
C GLY A 412 16.28 -3.80 -10.64
N ASN A 413 15.72 -3.28 -9.54
CA ASN A 413 14.26 -3.29 -9.37
C ASN A 413 13.57 -2.66 -10.58
N GLU A 414 12.93 -3.47 -11.41
CA GLU A 414 12.35 -3.01 -12.68
C GLU A 414 11.01 -2.30 -12.48
N GLY A 415 11.02 -1.00 -12.69
CA GLY A 415 9.82 -0.20 -12.77
C GLY A 415 10.09 1.15 -13.44
N ALA A 416 9.04 1.82 -13.86
CA ALA A 416 9.13 3.15 -14.43
C ALA A 416 8.06 4.07 -13.86
N ILE A 417 8.34 5.36 -13.93
CA ILE A 417 7.43 6.41 -13.46
C ILE A 417 6.24 6.55 -14.42
N LEU A 418 5.08 6.87 -13.88
CA LEU A 418 3.92 7.28 -14.66
C LEU A 418 3.99 8.79 -14.89
N ALA A 419 4.51 9.20 -16.05
CA ALA A 419 4.58 10.62 -16.42
C ALA A 419 3.60 10.97 -17.55
N VAL A 420 3.28 10.01 -18.42
CA VAL A 420 2.41 10.20 -19.58
C VAL A 420 1.37 9.08 -19.60
N VAL A 421 0.11 9.46 -19.76
CA VAL A 421 -1.02 8.53 -19.91
C VAL A 421 -1.86 8.93 -21.11
N ASP A 422 -2.12 7.99 -22.01
CA ASP A 422 -2.90 8.18 -23.24
C ASP A 422 -2.42 9.39 -24.07
N GLY A 423 -1.10 9.55 -24.18
CA GLY A 423 -0.45 10.65 -24.91
C GLY A 423 -0.47 12.00 -24.21
N LYS A 424 -0.93 12.09 -22.96
CA LYS A 424 -0.99 13.33 -22.17
C LYS A 424 -0.02 13.27 -21.00
N ILE A 425 0.72 14.36 -20.78
CA ILE A 425 1.54 14.53 -19.58
C ILE A 425 0.61 14.64 -18.38
N THR A 426 0.77 13.73 -17.42
CA THR A 426 -0.02 13.68 -16.19
C THR A 426 0.79 13.94 -14.94
N ASP A 427 2.12 13.87 -15.02
CA ASP A 427 3.02 13.99 -13.86
C ASP A 427 2.65 13.05 -12.70
N GLY A 428 2.13 11.86 -13.01
CA GLY A 428 1.59 10.95 -12.01
C GLY A 428 2.55 10.65 -10.86
N PHE A 429 3.85 10.55 -11.13
CA PHE A 429 4.90 10.37 -10.12
C PHE A 429 4.95 11.48 -9.05
N LEU A 430 4.41 12.67 -9.34
CA LEU A 430 4.24 13.78 -8.40
C LEU A 430 2.90 13.75 -7.65
N GLY A 431 2.06 12.74 -7.90
CA GLY A 431 0.78 12.51 -7.25
C GLY A 431 -0.19 13.70 -7.25
N PRO A 432 -0.43 14.38 -8.39
CA PRO A 432 -1.27 15.57 -8.42
C PRO A 432 -2.73 15.29 -8.01
N HIS A 433 -3.21 14.05 -8.15
CA HIS A 433 -4.58 13.65 -7.81
C HIS A 433 -4.65 12.72 -6.60
N LEU A 434 -3.66 12.76 -5.70
CA LEU A 434 -3.71 11.96 -4.47
C LEU A 434 -4.81 12.41 -3.51
N GLY A 435 -5.16 13.69 -3.54
CA GLY A 435 -6.10 14.29 -2.61
C GLY A 435 -7.54 14.36 -3.12
N ALA A 436 -8.50 14.19 -2.21
CA ALA A 436 -9.92 14.31 -2.50
C ALA A 436 -10.56 15.41 -1.65
N GLN A 437 -11.33 16.30 -2.29
CA GLN A 437 -12.03 17.40 -1.61
C GLN A 437 -13.49 17.50 -2.07
N ARG A 438 -14.19 16.37 -2.17
CA ARG A 438 -15.60 16.33 -2.60
C ARG A 438 -16.45 15.47 -1.67
N VAL A 439 -17.63 15.98 -1.33
CA VAL A 439 -18.66 15.22 -0.62
C VAL A 439 -19.02 13.97 -1.42
N GLY A 440 -19.15 12.84 -0.74
CA GLY A 440 -19.40 11.52 -1.32
C GLY A 440 -18.14 10.80 -1.80
N TYR A 441 -16.96 11.43 -1.77
CA TYR A 441 -15.71 10.68 -1.95
C TYR A 441 -15.54 9.68 -0.81
N LYS A 442 -15.30 8.43 -1.17
CA LYS A 442 -15.22 7.32 -0.22
C LYS A 442 -14.08 6.38 -0.58
N ILE A 443 -13.42 5.87 0.45
CA ILE A 443 -12.46 4.76 0.38
C ILE A 443 -13.04 3.61 1.20
N GLY A 444 -13.31 2.48 0.57
CA GLY A 444 -13.92 1.31 1.20
C GLY A 444 -13.88 0.08 0.30
N LEU A 445 -14.70 -0.92 0.61
CA LEU A 445 -14.71 -2.21 -0.06
C LEU A 445 -15.24 -2.16 -1.52
N ASP A 446 -16.08 -1.17 -1.82
CA ASP A 446 -16.81 -1.02 -3.09
C ASP A 446 -16.36 0.19 -3.94
N THR A 447 -15.19 0.75 -3.64
CA THR A 447 -14.67 1.97 -4.28
C THR A 447 -13.35 1.73 -5.00
N ASN A 448 -12.96 2.65 -5.89
CA ASN A 448 -11.60 2.74 -6.43
C ASN A 448 -10.93 4.02 -5.88
N PRO A 449 -9.87 3.92 -5.06
CA PRO A 449 -9.19 2.69 -4.66
C PRO A 449 -9.99 1.92 -3.61
N MET A 450 -9.72 0.61 -3.50
CA MET A 450 -10.22 -0.19 -2.38
C MET A 450 -9.32 0.03 -1.17
N LEU A 451 -9.91 0.18 0.03
CA LEU A 451 -9.11 0.22 1.25
C LEU A 451 -8.61 -1.19 1.58
N LEU A 452 -7.31 -1.42 1.39
CA LEU A 452 -6.66 -2.69 1.68
C LEU A 452 -5.42 -2.48 2.54
N PRO A 453 -4.95 -3.48 3.30
CA PRO A 453 -3.61 -3.45 3.87
C PRO A 453 -2.53 -3.36 2.77
N HIS A 454 -1.35 -2.86 3.14
CA HIS A 454 -0.14 -2.94 2.35
C HIS A 454 0.30 -4.41 2.23
N GLN A 455 0.03 -4.97 1.06
CA GLN A 455 0.32 -6.36 0.75
C GLN A 455 1.83 -6.61 0.73
N ARG A 456 2.26 -7.71 1.35
CA ARG A 456 3.65 -8.17 1.30
C ARG A 456 3.85 -9.14 0.13
N TYR A 457 5.03 -9.10 -0.46
CA TYR A 457 5.45 -10.00 -1.51
C TYR A 457 6.19 -11.20 -0.93
N ASP A 458 5.88 -12.39 -1.43
CA ASP A 458 6.58 -13.62 -1.11
C ASP A 458 7.39 -14.03 -2.34
N ALA A 459 8.70 -13.73 -2.32
CA ALA A 459 9.59 -14.01 -3.43
C ALA A 459 9.77 -15.52 -3.67
N ALA A 460 9.63 -16.36 -2.64
CA ALA A 460 9.73 -17.80 -2.80
C ALA A 460 8.48 -18.39 -3.48
N ALA A 461 7.32 -17.84 -3.17
CA ALA A 461 6.06 -18.20 -3.84
C ALA A 461 5.84 -17.48 -5.18
N ASP A 462 6.67 -16.48 -5.51
CA ASP A 462 6.51 -15.60 -6.67
C ASP A 462 5.09 -15.01 -6.72
N ALA A 463 4.63 -14.50 -5.57
CA ALA A 463 3.26 -14.03 -5.40
C ALA A 463 3.09 -13.01 -4.28
N LEU A 464 2.12 -12.12 -4.45
CA LEU A 464 1.60 -11.31 -3.35
C LEU A 464 0.80 -12.16 -2.35
N ARG A 465 0.99 -11.91 -1.05
CA ARG A 465 0.26 -12.62 0.03
C ARG A 465 -1.24 -12.33 -0.01
N PRO A 466 -2.12 -13.24 0.43
CA PRO A 466 -3.56 -12.98 0.49
C PRO A 466 -3.91 -11.71 1.27
N VAL A 467 -4.93 -10.98 0.82
CA VAL A 467 -5.49 -9.81 1.51
C VAL A 467 -6.81 -10.17 2.16
N MET A 468 -6.92 -9.93 3.46
CA MET A 468 -8.16 -10.10 4.21
C MET A 468 -9.03 -8.85 4.00
N LEU A 469 -10.21 -9.03 3.40
CA LEU A 469 -11.18 -7.95 3.15
C LEU A 469 -11.88 -7.57 4.47
N HIS A 470 -12.30 -6.32 4.61
CA HIS A 470 -12.84 -5.81 5.87
C HIS A 470 -13.88 -4.70 5.64
N GLY A 471 -14.71 -4.42 6.65
CA GLY A 471 -15.74 -3.38 6.62
C GLY A 471 -15.26 -1.94 6.93
N LEU A 472 -13.95 -1.71 7.08
CA LEU A 472 -13.42 -0.35 7.28
C LEU A 472 -13.69 0.52 6.05
N SER A 473 -14.32 1.68 6.25
CA SER A 473 -14.49 2.71 5.22
C SER A 473 -14.41 4.12 5.80
N VAL A 474 -14.07 5.07 4.92
CA VAL A 474 -13.99 6.50 5.19
C VAL A 474 -14.69 7.25 4.08
N GLU A 475 -15.61 8.15 4.41
CA GLU A 475 -16.39 8.95 3.47
C GLU A 475 -16.31 10.44 3.84
N ILE A 476 -16.06 11.32 2.87
CA ILE A 476 -16.21 12.77 3.05
C ILE A 476 -17.71 13.09 2.97
N VAL A 477 -18.29 13.51 4.09
CA VAL A 477 -19.73 13.84 4.19
C VAL A 477 -19.99 15.35 4.24
N GLY A 478 -18.94 16.15 4.43
CA GLY A 478 -19.01 17.60 4.42
C GLY A 478 -17.66 18.22 4.07
N VAL A 479 -17.69 19.39 3.45
CA VAL A 479 -16.53 20.26 3.20
C VAL A 479 -16.96 21.68 3.57
N ASP A 480 -16.26 22.31 4.52
CA ASP A 480 -16.53 23.70 4.87
C ASP A 480 -16.01 24.63 3.75
N PRO A 481 -16.85 25.49 3.15
CA PRO A 481 -16.44 26.33 2.03
C PRO A 481 -15.53 27.50 2.42
N GLY A 482 -15.47 27.87 3.71
CA GLY A 482 -14.64 28.96 4.22
C GLY A 482 -13.27 28.48 4.68
N THR A 483 -13.19 27.33 5.35
CA THR A 483 -11.93 26.79 5.92
C THR A 483 -11.37 25.59 5.16
N SER A 484 -12.13 24.98 4.25
CA SER A 484 -11.78 23.70 3.62
C SER A 484 -11.64 22.53 4.60
N ASP A 485 -12.21 22.65 5.81
CA ASP A 485 -12.28 21.54 6.76
C ASP A 485 -13.15 20.41 6.22
N LEU A 486 -12.73 19.16 6.48
CA LEU A 486 -13.46 17.99 6.03
C LEU A 486 -14.24 17.36 7.18
N THR A 487 -15.50 17.03 6.96
CA THR A 487 -16.24 16.13 7.84
C THR A 487 -16.18 14.73 7.28
N LEU A 488 -15.60 13.80 8.04
CA LEU A 488 -15.40 12.42 7.67
C LEU A 488 -16.37 11.51 8.43
N ARG A 489 -16.92 10.51 7.75
CA ARG A 489 -17.62 9.37 8.34
C ARG A 489 -16.75 8.15 8.28
N VAL A 490 -16.45 7.55 9.43
CA VAL A 490 -15.70 6.31 9.57
C VAL A 490 -16.64 5.19 9.99
N ARG A 491 -16.51 4.02 9.35
CA ARG A 491 -17.26 2.80 9.68
C ARG A 491 -16.35 1.59 9.68
N TYR A 492 -16.66 0.58 10.50
CA TYR A 492 -15.99 -0.73 10.50
C TYR A 492 -16.90 -1.87 10.03
N ASP A 493 -18.16 -1.56 9.76
CA ASP A 493 -19.24 -2.49 9.42
C ASP A 493 -19.74 -2.30 7.98
N ASP A 494 -18.99 -1.57 7.14
CA ASP A 494 -19.40 -1.30 5.77
C ASP A 494 -19.03 -2.46 4.83
N THR A 495 -19.90 -3.47 4.80
CA THR A 495 -19.73 -4.70 4.02
C THR A 495 -20.42 -4.67 2.65
N TYR A 496 -20.94 -3.52 2.22
CA TYR A 496 -21.78 -3.44 1.03
C TYR A 496 -20.98 -3.18 -0.25
N ILE A 497 -21.37 -3.87 -1.33
CA ILE A 497 -21.01 -3.54 -2.70
C ILE A 497 -22.20 -2.83 -3.35
N ARG A 498 -22.14 -1.50 -3.45
CA ARG A 498 -23.28 -0.67 -3.88
C ARG A 498 -23.32 -0.40 -5.39
N GLN A 499 -22.21 -0.61 -6.07
CA GLN A 499 -22.01 -0.29 -7.48
C GLN A 499 -21.20 -1.40 -8.14
N ASP A 500 -21.15 -1.37 -9.48
CA ASP A 500 -20.33 -2.31 -10.24
C ASP A 500 -18.87 -2.20 -9.78
N THR A 501 -18.36 -3.29 -9.23
CA THR A 501 -17.07 -3.36 -8.56
C THR A 501 -16.28 -4.52 -9.12
N ARG A 502 -14.99 -4.28 -9.36
CA ARG A 502 -14.06 -5.28 -9.86
C ARG A 502 -13.06 -5.64 -8.78
N TRP A 503 -12.87 -6.94 -8.56
CA TRP A 503 -11.89 -7.50 -7.64
C TRP A 503 -10.92 -8.41 -8.40
N THR A 504 -9.63 -8.22 -8.10
CA THR A 504 -8.54 -8.99 -8.71
C THR A 504 -7.53 -9.42 -7.64
N GLY A 505 -6.68 -10.38 -7.98
CA GLY A 505 -5.59 -10.82 -7.09
C GLY A 505 -6.03 -11.91 -6.10
N ASN A 506 -5.37 -11.95 -4.93
CA ASN A 506 -5.57 -13.00 -3.92
C ASN A 506 -6.28 -12.41 -2.70
N LEU A 507 -7.60 -12.58 -2.64
CA LEU A 507 -8.48 -11.93 -1.67
C LEU A 507 -9.18 -12.96 -0.78
N VAL A 508 -9.41 -12.60 0.47
CA VAL A 508 -10.09 -13.44 1.46
C VAL A 508 -11.22 -12.63 2.09
N VAL A 509 -12.46 -13.04 1.85
CA VAL A 509 -13.62 -12.60 2.61
C VAL A 509 -13.56 -13.28 3.97
N GLN A 510 -13.35 -12.50 5.03
CA GLN A 510 -13.32 -12.95 6.43
C GLN A 510 -14.58 -12.47 7.16
N ASP A 511 -14.84 -13.04 8.34
CA ASP A 511 -15.88 -12.56 9.25
C ASP A 511 -15.65 -11.07 9.61
N VAL A 512 -16.70 -10.26 9.51
CA VAL A 512 -16.74 -8.84 9.87
C VAL A 512 -17.69 -8.67 11.05
N PRO A 513 -17.16 -8.72 12.30
CA PRO A 513 -17.99 -8.68 13.49
C PRO A 513 -18.86 -7.43 13.55
N GLY A 514 -20.15 -7.61 13.82
CA GLY A 514 -21.10 -6.52 13.96
C GLY A 514 -21.60 -5.92 12.65
N ALA A 515 -21.34 -6.55 11.50
CA ALA A 515 -21.96 -6.17 10.24
C ALA A 515 -23.49 -6.12 10.38
N ALA A 516 -24.08 -4.93 10.20
CA ALA A 516 -25.50 -4.68 10.49
C ALA A 516 -26.48 -5.54 9.65
N ASN A 517 -26.02 -6.02 8.48
CA ASN A 517 -26.79 -6.89 7.59
C ASN A 517 -26.56 -8.39 7.86
N GLY A 518 -25.67 -8.76 8.79
CA GLY A 518 -25.32 -10.15 9.09
C GLY A 518 -24.48 -10.85 8.00
N HIS A 519 -23.88 -10.08 7.10
CA HIS A 519 -23.08 -10.54 5.96
C HIS A 519 -21.73 -9.81 5.90
N ASP A 520 -20.68 -10.55 5.58
CA ASP A 520 -19.30 -10.02 5.51
C ASP A 520 -19.02 -9.32 4.18
N VAL A 521 -19.74 -9.74 3.15
CA VAL A 521 -19.87 -9.06 1.87
C VAL A 521 -21.33 -9.14 1.44
N ASN A 522 -21.93 -8.00 1.12
CA ASN A 522 -23.29 -7.93 0.62
C ASN A 522 -23.36 -7.15 -0.69
N VAL A 523 -23.55 -7.84 -1.80
CA VAL A 523 -23.72 -7.22 -3.12
C VAL A 523 -25.16 -6.73 -3.25
N ARG A 524 -25.31 -5.40 -3.35
CA ARG A 524 -26.62 -4.73 -3.41
C ARG A 524 -27.34 -5.05 -4.70
N GLY A 525 -28.66 -4.96 -4.66
CA GLY A 525 -29.49 -5.16 -5.84
C GLY A 525 -29.08 -4.23 -6.99
N GLY A 526 -28.95 -4.79 -8.19
CA GLY A 526 -28.52 -4.09 -9.40
C GLY A 526 -27.00 -3.92 -9.57
N ALA A 527 -26.20 -4.20 -8.54
CA ALA A 527 -24.74 -4.13 -8.63
C ALA A 527 -24.12 -5.45 -9.11
N THR A 528 -23.01 -5.35 -9.82
CA THR A 528 -22.17 -6.48 -10.25
C THR A 528 -20.85 -6.49 -9.52
N LEU A 529 -20.54 -7.59 -8.84
CA LEU A 529 -19.18 -7.90 -8.38
C LEU A 529 -18.49 -8.78 -9.44
N LEU A 530 -17.51 -8.21 -10.14
CA LEU A 530 -16.68 -8.92 -11.12
C LEU A 530 -15.40 -9.42 -10.47
N LEU A 531 -15.18 -10.73 -10.50
CA LEU A 531 -13.91 -11.37 -10.17
C LEU A 531 -13.22 -11.72 -11.47
N ASP A 532 -12.10 -11.06 -11.76
CA ASP A 532 -11.33 -11.37 -12.97
C ASP A 532 -9.84 -11.16 -12.79
N ARG A 533 -9.06 -11.48 -13.82
CA ARG A 533 -7.61 -11.38 -13.76
C ARG A 533 -7.15 -9.93 -13.73
N SER A 534 -6.17 -9.64 -12.87
CA SER A 534 -5.49 -8.34 -12.80
C SER A 534 -4.77 -8.04 -14.13
N GLY A 535 -4.66 -6.77 -14.51
CA GLY A 535 -3.69 -6.32 -15.53
C GLY A 535 -2.41 -5.76 -14.89
N THR A 536 -2.35 -5.69 -13.57
CA THR A 536 -1.21 -5.21 -12.78
C THR A 536 -0.33 -6.40 -12.35
N PRO A 537 1.00 -6.38 -12.61
CA PRO A 537 1.92 -7.45 -12.22
C PRO A 537 1.94 -7.74 -10.73
N ASN A 538 1.77 -8.99 -10.34
CA ASN A 538 1.76 -9.44 -8.94
C ASN A 538 2.71 -10.62 -8.65
N ARG A 539 3.65 -10.83 -9.57
CA ARG A 539 4.74 -11.80 -9.55
C ARG A 539 5.91 -11.28 -10.39
N THR A 540 7.08 -11.89 -10.28
CA THR A 540 8.31 -11.45 -10.96
C THR A 540 8.72 -12.38 -12.10
N GLN A 541 8.36 -13.66 -12.05
CA GLN A 541 8.60 -14.57 -13.18
C GLN A 541 7.40 -14.57 -14.13
N ALA A 542 7.65 -14.60 -15.44
CA ALA A 542 6.57 -14.72 -16.42
C ALA A 542 5.83 -16.06 -16.25
N GLY A 543 4.51 -15.98 -16.10
CA GLY A 543 3.63 -17.13 -16.04
C GLY A 543 3.45 -17.83 -17.39
N PRO A 544 2.60 -18.87 -17.46
CA PRO A 544 2.35 -19.64 -18.68
C PRO A 544 1.82 -18.81 -19.85
N GLN A 545 1.14 -17.70 -19.57
CA GLN A 545 0.62 -16.78 -20.60
C GLN A 545 1.63 -15.70 -21.00
N SER A 546 2.90 -15.83 -20.56
CA SER A 546 3.96 -14.84 -20.76
C SER A 546 3.65 -13.45 -20.20
N ASP A 547 2.88 -13.42 -19.11
CA ASP A 547 2.58 -12.23 -18.33
C ASP A 547 3.00 -12.40 -16.87
N PHE A 548 2.90 -11.33 -16.09
CA PHE A 548 3.39 -11.30 -14.71
C PHE A 548 2.22 -11.26 -13.71
N VAL A 549 1.16 -12.01 -14.01
CA VAL A 549 -0.08 -11.99 -13.22
C VAL A 549 -0.49 -13.40 -12.81
N ASN A 550 -0.54 -13.67 -11.51
CA ASN A 550 -1.19 -14.85 -10.96
C ASN A 550 -2.72 -14.77 -11.14
N PRO A 551 -3.41 -15.90 -11.35
CA PRO A 551 -4.87 -15.92 -11.44
C PRO A 551 -5.54 -15.34 -10.20
N THR A 552 -6.69 -14.70 -10.39
CA THR A 552 -7.46 -14.17 -9.27
C THR A 552 -8.07 -15.29 -8.46
N THR A 553 -7.88 -15.25 -7.15
CA THR A 553 -8.45 -16.20 -6.19
C THR A 553 -9.16 -15.41 -5.12
N VAL A 554 -10.47 -15.62 -4.99
CA VAL A 554 -11.27 -15.11 -3.88
C VAL A 554 -11.66 -16.26 -3.00
N ARG A 555 -11.40 -16.15 -1.70
CA ARG A 555 -11.74 -17.15 -0.70
C ARG A 555 -12.78 -16.62 0.26
N VAL A 556 -13.92 -17.29 0.37
CA VAL A 556 -14.88 -17.07 1.47
C VAL A 556 -14.45 -17.94 2.62
N ALA A 557 -13.83 -17.32 3.63
CA ALA A 557 -13.20 -18.02 4.74
C ALA A 557 -14.22 -18.72 5.64
N THR A 558 -13.77 -19.69 6.44
CA THR A 558 -14.64 -20.45 7.34
C THR A 558 -15.56 -19.56 8.17
N GLY A 559 -16.86 -19.84 8.11
CA GLY A 559 -17.91 -19.09 8.81
C GLY A 559 -18.35 -17.78 8.14
N ALA A 560 -17.58 -17.28 7.16
CA ALA A 560 -17.90 -16.03 6.47
C ALA A 560 -19.05 -16.19 5.47
N ARG A 561 -19.73 -15.09 5.18
CA ARG A 561 -21.00 -15.02 4.44
C ARG A 561 -20.94 -13.98 3.35
N LEU A 562 -21.08 -14.43 2.11
CA LEU A 562 -21.26 -13.58 0.94
C LEU A 562 -22.72 -13.63 0.50
N ASN A 563 -23.38 -12.48 0.44
CA ASN A 563 -24.78 -12.38 0.03
C ASN A 563 -24.95 -11.58 -1.27
N LEU A 564 -25.87 -12.03 -2.12
CA LEU A 564 -26.32 -11.34 -3.33
C LEU A 564 -27.81 -10.97 -3.16
N GLU A 565 -28.08 -9.66 -3.05
CA GLU A 565 -29.45 -9.13 -3.00
C GLU A 565 -30.19 -9.29 -4.35
N LEU A 566 -31.48 -8.98 -4.36
CA LEU A 566 -32.37 -9.12 -5.52
C LEU A 566 -31.74 -8.41 -6.73
N THR A 567 -31.57 -9.12 -7.85
CA THR A 567 -30.92 -8.65 -9.10
C THR A 567 -29.41 -8.38 -9.06
N ALA A 568 -28.74 -8.59 -7.92
CA ALA A 568 -27.28 -8.50 -7.84
C ALA A 568 -26.59 -9.59 -8.66
N GLN A 569 -25.36 -9.34 -9.10
CA GLN A 569 -24.56 -10.30 -9.85
C GLN A 569 -23.18 -10.50 -9.23
N LEU A 570 -22.72 -11.74 -9.18
CA LEU A 570 -21.33 -12.13 -8.95
C LEU A 570 -20.84 -12.85 -10.19
N VAL A 571 -19.86 -12.27 -10.89
CA VAL A 571 -19.36 -12.77 -12.16
C VAL A 571 -17.91 -13.20 -11.99
N LEU A 572 -17.59 -14.44 -12.34
CA LEU A 572 -16.23 -14.92 -12.45
C LEU A 572 -15.83 -14.93 -13.92
N GLU A 573 -14.74 -14.25 -14.26
CA GLU A 573 -14.20 -14.13 -15.61
C GLU A 573 -12.67 -14.32 -15.64
N GLY A 574 -12.14 -14.71 -16.79
CA GLY A 574 -10.70 -14.87 -17.01
C GLY A 574 -10.20 -16.26 -16.65
N THR A 575 -9.37 -16.83 -17.53
CA THR A 575 -8.84 -18.17 -17.35
C THR A 575 -8.08 -18.30 -16.04
N GLY A 576 -8.46 -19.29 -15.23
CA GLY A 576 -7.82 -19.59 -13.96
C GLY A 576 -8.40 -18.84 -12.76
N THR A 577 -9.34 -17.91 -12.93
CA THR A 577 -10.02 -17.22 -11.82
C THR A 577 -10.82 -18.21 -10.97
N GLN A 578 -10.69 -18.12 -9.65
CA GLN A 578 -11.30 -19.05 -8.69
C GLN A 578 -12.06 -18.34 -7.57
N LEU A 579 -13.22 -18.89 -7.22
CA LEU A 579 -13.94 -18.62 -5.97
C LEU A 579 -13.92 -19.89 -5.13
N TYR A 580 -13.32 -19.82 -3.95
CA TYR A 580 -13.22 -20.93 -3.01
C TYR A 580 -14.05 -20.65 -1.76
N VAL A 581 -14.99 -21.53 -1.43
CA VAL A 581 -15.85 -21.42 -0.24
C VAL A 581 -15.40 -22.47 0.76
N GLU A 582 -14.83 -22.01 1.87
CA GLU A 582 -14.30 -22.85 2.93
C GLU A 582 -15.40 -23.53 3.76
N ASP A 583 -14.98 -24.34 4.74
CA ASP A 583 -15.89 -25.06 5.61
C ASP A 583 -16.80 -24.09 6.38
N GLN A 584 -18.10 -24.37 6.44
CA GLN A 584 -19.11 -23.56 7.14
C GLN A 584 -19.27 -22.11 6.61
N ALA A 585 -18.57 -21.76 5.53
CA ALA A 585 -18.79 -20.50 4.82
C ALA A 585 -20.06 -20.61 3.95
N SER A 586 -20.68 -19.49 3.64
CA SER A 586 -21.87 -19.48 2.79
C SER A 586 -21.84 -18.43 1.69
N ILE A 587 -22.41 -18.81 0.55
CA ILE A 587 -22.85 -17.90 -0.50
C ILE A 587 -24.36 -18.00 -0.57
N ARG A 588 -25.04 -16.87 -0.38
CA ARG A 588 -26.50 -16.77 -0.48
C ARG A 588 -26.88 -15.85 -1.62
N ALA A 589 -27.67 -16.37 -2.53
CA ALA A 589 -28.22 -15.64 -3.67
C ALA A 589 -29.73 -15.53 -3.45
N THR A 590 -30.26 -14.32 -3.41
CA THR A 590 -31.72 -14.11 -3.32
C THR A 590 -32.37 -14.25 -4.71
N ALA A 591 -33.71 -14.25 -4.78
CA ALA A 591 -34.43 -14.40 -6.05
C ALA A 591 -33.90 -13.41 -7.12
N ASN A 592 -33.78 -13.86 -8.37
CA ASN A 592 -33.27 -13.10 -9.53
C ASN A 592 -31.83 -12.55 -9.44
N SER A 593 -31.09 -12.81 -8.37
CA SER A 593 -29.64 -12.58 -8.37
C SER A 593 -28.94 -13.60 -9.27
N LYS A 594 -27.66 -13.39 -9.62
CA LYS A 594 -26.91 -14.32 -10.46
C LYS A 594 -25.49 -14.53 -9.96
N LEU A 595 -25.08 -15.79 -9.88
CA LEU A 595 -23.70 -16.22 -9.80
C LEU A 595 -23.31 -16.79 -11.17
N ILE A 596 -22.46 -16.09 -11.90
CA ILE A 596 -22.10 -16.40 -13.29
C ILE A 596 -20.66 -16.87 -13.35
N LEU A 597 -20.44 -18.12 -13.79
CA LEU A 597 -19.12 -18.69 -14.04
C LEU A 597 -18.85 -18.71 -15.55
N ARG A 598 -17.95 -17.84 -16.02
CA ARG A 598 -17.54 -17.81 -17.44
C ARG A 598 -16.54 -18.92 -17.76
N ALA A 599 -16.31 -19.17 -19.05
CA ALA A 599 -15.35 -20.18 -19.50
C ALA A 599 -13.95 -20.04 -18.83
N GLY A 600 -13.38 -21.15 -18.36
CA GLY A 600 -12.05 -21.19 -17.75
C GLY A 600 -12.00 -20.79 -16.26
N THR A 601 -13.15 -20.51 -15.63
CA THR A 601 -13.25 -20.18 -14.20
C THR A 601 -13.62 -21.37 -13.34
N THR A 602 -13.38 -21.28 -12.03
CA THR A 602 -13.69 -22.36 -11.08
C THR A 602 -14.39 -21.84 -9.82
N LEU A 603 -15.54 -22.42 -9.47
CA LEU A 603 -16.13 -22.36 -8.13
C LEU A 603 -15.81 -23.66 -7.40
N SER A 604 -15.29 -23.57 -6.17
CA SER A 604 -14.94 -24.74 -5.38
C SER A 604 -15.52 -24.63 -3.96
N LEU A 605 -16.25 -25.65 -3.53
CA LEU A 605 -16.94 -25.73 -2.24
C LEU A 605 -16.29 -26.81 -1.37
N ASN A 606 -15.98 -26.47 -0.11
CA ASN A 606 -15.39 -27.38 0.88
C ASN A 606 -16.45 -27.97 1.83
N THR A 607 -16.04 -28.69 2.87
CA THR A 607 -16.92 -29.48 3.75
C THR A 607 -17.92 -28.58 4.47
N ARG A 608 -19.22 -28.83 4.34
CA ARG A 608 -20.27 -27.99 4.96
C ARG A 608 -20.28 -26.53 4.47
N ALA A 609 -19.70 -26.24 3.31
CA ALA A 609 -20.00 -24.99 2.61
C ALA A 609 -21.47 -24.98 2.19
N ASP A 610 -22.13 -23.84 2.32
CA ASP A 610 -23.53 -23.66 1.93
C ASP A 610 -23.64 -22.75 0.71
N LEU A 611 -24.31 -23.23 -0.33
CA LEU A 611 -24.66 -22.46 -1.52
C LEU A 611 -26.19 -22.49 -1.67
N ASP A 612 -26.82 -21.40 -1.24
CA ASP A 612 -28.23 -21.13 -1.52
C ASP A 612 -28.32 -20.27 -2.78
N ASP A 613 -28.75 -20.87 -3.90
CA ASP A 613 -28.84 -20.15 -5.17
C ASP A 613 -30.19 -19.43 -5.36
N GLY A 614 -31.06 -19.41 -4.35
CA GLY A 614 -32.34 -18.71 -4.40
C GLY A 614 -33.31 -19.25 -5.47
N GLY A 615 -33.03 -20.42 -6.04
CA GLY A 615 -33.92 -21.11 -6.97
C GLY A 615 -33.49 -21.08 -8.43
N ASN A 616 -32.62 -20.18 -8.91
CA ASN A 616 -32.21 -20.08 -10.32
C ASN A 616 -30.96 -19.19 -10.55
N SER A 617 -30.12 -18.96 -9.54
CA SER A 617 -29.08 -17.92 -9.64
C SER A 617 -27.75 -18.39 -10.24
N LEU A 618 -27.44 -19.70 -10.26
CA LEU A 618 -26.16 -20.18 -10.79
C LEU A 618 -26.19 -20.39 -12.32
N VAL A 619 -25.37 -19.63 -13.04
CA VAL A 619 -25.16 -19.73 -14.50
C VAL A 619 -23.74 -20.20 -14.77
N MET A 620 -23.57 -21.31 -15.48
CA MET A 620 -22.27 -21.88 -15.84
C MET A 620 -22.10 -21.95 -17.35
N GLU A 621 -21.08 -21.28 -17.88
CA GLU A 621 -20.73 -21.37 -19.30
C GLU A 621 -19.90 -22.60 -19.63
N PRO A 622 -19.89 -23.07 -20.90
CA PRO A 622 -18.99 -24.12 -21.36
C PRO A 622 -17.53 -23.82 -21.00
N GLY A 623 -16.86 -24.76 -20.33
CA GLY A 623 -15.48 -24.62 -19.89
C GLY A 623 -15.30 -24.00 -18.49
N SER A 624 -16.36 -23.55 -17.83
CA SER A 624 -16.35 -23.26 -16.38
C SER A 624 -16.39 -24.56 -15.57
N ARG A 625 -16.01 -24.49 -14.28
CA ARG A 625 -15.95 -25.66 -13.39
C ARG A 625 -16.60 -25.37 -12.04
N LEU A 626 -17.39 -26.32 -11.54
CA LEU A 626 -17.81 -26.42 -10.14
C LEU A 626 -17.12 -27.64 -9.52
N ILE A 627 -16.49 -27.47 -8.37
CA ILE A 627 -15.79 -28.53 -7.64
C ILE A 627 -16.37 -28.63 -6.22
N ILE A 628 -16.75 -29.83 -5.81
CA ILE A 628 -17.22 -30.12 -4.46
C ILE A 628 -16.22 -31.09 -3.83
N ARG A 629 -15.41 -30.60 -2.88
CA ARG A 629 -14.20 -31.30 -2.41
C ARG A 629 -14.45 -32.32 -1.30
N SER A 630 -15.63 -32.33 -0.67
CA SER A 630 -15.96 -33.25 0.44
C SER A 630 -17.47 -33.28 0.75
N THR A 631 -17.87 -34.13 1.71
CA THR A 631 -19.26 -34.37 2.11
C THR A 631 -19.91 -33.20 2.88
N GLY A 632 -21.24 -33.12 2.86
CA GLY A 632 -22.00 -32.17 3.69
C GLY A 632 -22.18 -30.78 3.09
N VAL A 633 -21.79 -30.57 1.81
CA VAL A 633 -22.15 -29.37 1.05
C VAL A 633 -23.64 -29.38 0.75
N THR A 634 -24.30 -28.26 1.04
CA THR A 634 -25.70 -28.04 0.69
C THR A 634 -25.75 -27.13 -0.54
N ILE A 635 -26.43 -27.57 -1.59
CA ILE A 635 -26.76 -26.73 -2.75
C ILE A 635 -28.29 -26.71 -2.85
N THR A 636 -28.88 -25.54 -2.61
CA THR A 636 -30.34 -25.36 -2.61
C THR A 636 -30.74 -24.52 -3.82
N GLY A 637 -31.60 -25.05 -4.71
CA GLY A 637 -32.03 -24.37 -5.95
C GLY A 637 -33.08 -25.12 -6.80
N ARG A 638 -33.83 -24.40 -7.66
CA ARG A 638 -34.85 -24.94 -8.60
C ARG A 638 -34.37 -24.99 -10.06
N GLY A 639 -33.17 -24.48 -10.35
CA GLY A 639 -32.56 -24.48 -11.69
C GLY A 639 -31.85 -25.80 -12.02
N THR A 640 -31.58 -26.04 -13.31
CA THR A 640 -30.84 -27.20 -13.81
C THR A 640 -29.37 -26.84 -14.08
N PRO A 641 -28.46 -26.86 -13.09
CA PRO A 641 -27.04 -26.87 -13.39
C PRO A 641 -26.60 -28.29 -13.77
N GLN A 642 -25.72 -28.37 -14.77
CA GLN A 642 -24.85 -29.54 -14.93
C GLN A 642 -23.92 -29.59 -13.70
N LEU A 643 -24.19 -30.52 -12.79
CA LEU A 643 -23.43 -30.73 -11.57
C LEU A 643 -22.24 -31.65 -11.88
N MET A 644 -21.01 -31.13 -11.76
CA MET A 644 -19.79 -31.94 -11.77
C MET A 644 -19.33 -32.13 -10.32
N VAL A 645 -19.25 -33.38 -9.84
CA VAL A 645 -18.76 -33.73 -8.50
C VAL A 645 -17.39 -34.39 -8.66
N TYR A 646 -16.32 -33.84 -8.06
CA TYR A 646 -14.95 -34.34 -8.23
C TYR A 646 -14.09 -34.16 -6.97
N PRO A 647 -13.36 -35.20 -6.52
CA PRO A 647 -13.67 -36.62 -6.50
C PRO A 647 -14.30 -37.04 -5.15
N ASN A 648 -15.01 -38.17 -5.13
CA ASN A 648 -15.45 -38.84 -3.90
C ASN A 648 -14.43 -39.94 -3.55
N PRO A 649 -13.45 -39.70 -2.66
CA PRO A 649 -12.42 -40.69 -2.34
C PRO A 649 -12.94 -41.90 -1.53
N ALA A 650 -14.24 -42.02 -1.23
CA ALA A 650 -14.71 -42.97 -0.22
C ALA A 650 -15.54 -44.17 -0.73
N ALA A 651 -15.81 -44.32 -2.03
CA ALA A 651 -16.77 -45.33 -2.51
C ALA A 651 -18.16 -45.24 -1.84
N GLN A 652 -18.50 -44.07 -1.27
CA GLN A 652 -19.75 -43.83 -0.56
C GLN A 652 -20.79 -43.20 -1.48
N ALA A 653 -22.05 -43.33 -1.10
CA ALA A 653 -23.17 -42.97 -1.95
C ALA A 653 -23.29 -41.46 -2.23
N VAL A 654 -23.66 -41.11 -3.46
CA VAL A 654 -23.89 -39.72 -3.90
C VAL A 654 -25.31 -39.30 -3.47
N ARG A 655 -25.44 -38.18 -2.76
CA ARG A 655 -26.75 -37.67 -2.29
C ARG A 655 -27.27 -36.56 -3.20
N PHE A 656 -28.56 -36.62 -3.56
CA PHE A 656 -29.26 -35.62 -4.36
C PHE A 656 -30.55 -35.24 -3.66
N ALA A 657 -30.84 -33.95 -3.46
CA ALA A 657 -32.18 -33.50 -3.08
C ALA A 657 -33.02 -33.25 -4.34
N VAL A 658 -34.20 -33.85 -4.42
CA VAL A 658 -35.19 -33.57 -5.47
C VAL A 658 -36.14 -32.48 -4.97
N ALA A 659 -35.91 -31.24 -5.41
CA ALA A 659 -36.77 -30.12 -5.07
C ALA A 659 -38.21 -30.35 -5.58
N GLY A 660 -39.19 -30.33 -4.67
CA GLY A 660 -40.60 -30.58 -4.98
C GLY A 660 -41.10 -31.98 -4.62
N ALA A 661 -40.23 -32.88 -4.12
CA ALA A 661 -40.67 -34.10 -3.44
C ALA A 661 -41.24 -33.75 -2.04
N VAL A 662 -42.37 -33.05 -2.03
CA VAL A 662 -43.12 -32.77 -0.80
C VAL A 662 -44.18 -33.86 -0.68
N ASP A 663 -44.35 -34.36 0.55
CA ASP A 663 -45.46 -35.22 1.00
C ASP A 663 -45.37 -36.72 0.68
N GLY A 664 -44.42 -37.44 1.29
CA GLY A 664 -44.46 -38.91 1.45
C GLY A 664 -44.57 -39.76 0.18
N ALA A 665 -44.47 -39.12 -0.98
CA ALA A 665 -44.76 -39.67 -2.29
C ALA A 665 -43.56 -40.50 -2.77
N ARG A 666 -43.84 -41.73 -3.24
CA ARG A 666 -42.80 -42.62 -3.77
C ARG A 666 -42.41 -42.21 -5.19
N TRP A 667 -41.46 -41.32 -5.35
CA TRP A 667 -40.91 -41.01 -6.67
C TRP A 667 -40.12 -42.20 -7.19
N GLN A 668 -40.18 -42.47 -8.50
CA GLN A 668 -39.34 -43.47 -9.16
C GLN A 668 -38.19 -42.77 -9.86
N TYR A 669 -36.97 -43.32 -9.81
CA TYR A 669 -35.84 -42.76 -10.54
C TYR A 669 -35.18 -43.78 -11.46
N ARG A 670 -34.54 -43.26 -12.51
CA ARG A 670 -33.63 -43.97 -13.41
C ARG A 670 -32.37 -43.14 -13.59
N LEU A 671 -31.22 -43.71 -13.28
CA LEU A 671 -29.93 -43.17 -13.69
C LEU A 671 -29.56 -43.83 -15.02
N LEU A 672 -29.51 -43.06 -16.08
CA LEU A 672 -29.13 -43.49 -17.43
C LEU A 672 -27.67 -43.13 -17.68
N ASN A 673 -26.93 -43.90 -18.47
CA ASN A 673 -25.64 -43.47 -19.01
C ASN A 673 -25.82 -42.56 -20.25
N VAL A 674 -24.72 -42.07 -20.83
CA VAL A 674 -24.75 -41.22 -22.06
C VAL A 674 -25.42 -41.87 -23.27
N HIS A 675 -25.57 -43.20 -23.28
CA HIS A 675 -26.27 -43.92 -24.34
C HIS A 675 -27.76 -44.13 -24.04
N GLY A 676 -28.28 -43.50 -22.98
CA GLY A 676 -29.68 -43.65 -22.56
C GLY A 676 -29.99 -45.00 -21.89
N LYS A 677 -28.98 -45.82 -21.58
CA LYS A 677 -29.16 -47.10 -20.89
C LYS A 677 -29.28 -46.86 -19.39
N THR A 678 -30.37 -47.33 -18.78
CA THR A 678 -30.51 -47.36 -17.32
C THR A 678 -29.40 -48.21 -16.70
N ILE A 679 -28.59 -47.58 -15.86
CA ILE A 679 -27.55 -48.22 -15.07
C ILE A 679 -27.96 -48.45 -13.62
N GLN A 680 -28.90 -47.65 -13.11
CA GLN A 680 -29.48 -47.81 -11.78
C GLN A 680 -30.91 -47.26 -11.79
N SER A 681 -31.79 -47.82 -10.97
CA SER A 681 -33.14 -47.31 -10.78
C SER A 681 -33.62 -47.67 -9.38
N GLY A 682 -34.58 -46.93 -8.85
CA GLY A 682 -35.16 -47.21 -7.56
C GLY A 682 -36.25 -46.21 -7.21
N SER A 683 -36.61 -46.15 -5.93
CA SER A 683 -37.60 -45.22 -5.44
C SER A 683 -37.00 -44.27 -4.40
N ILE A 684 -37.47 -43.03 -4.41
CA ILE A 684 -37.13 -42.00 -3.42
C ILE A 684 -38.26 -42.00 -2.40
N HIS A 685 -37.92 -42.26 -1.14
CA HIS A 685 -38.86 -42.40 -0.03
C HIS A 685 -38.57 -41.44 1.12
N ASP A 686 -37.59 -40.56 0.94
CA ASP A 686 -37.19 -39.64 1.97
C ASP A 686 -38.21 -38.49 2.07
N PRO A 687 -38.81 -38.22 3.25
CA PRO A 687 -39.65 -37.05 3.47
C PRO A 687 -38.98 -35.71 3.15
N GLU A 688 -37.64 -35.66 3.11
CA GLU A 688 -36.85 -34.49 2.71
C GLU A 688 -36.47 -34.51 1.22
N GLY A 689 -36.91 -35.51 0.47
CA GLY A 689 -36.62 -35.65 -0.96
C GLY A 689 -35.18 -36.02 -1.30
N GLN A 690 -34.37 -36.51 -0.34
CA GLN A 690 -33.01 -36.94 -0.60
C GLN A 690 -32.98 -38.35 -1.22
N MET A 691 -32.19 -38.48 -2.27
CA MET A 691 -31.87 -39.73 -2.94
C MET A 691 -30.40 -40.04 -2.76
N VAL A 692 -30.11 -41.28 -2.39
CA VAL A 692 -28.75 -41.77 -2.14
C VAL A 692 -28.42 -42.81 -3.21
N LEU A 693 -27.43 -42.53 -4.07
CA LEU A 693 -26.97 -43.43 -5.14
C LEU A 693 -25.65 -44.10 -4.75
N PRO A 694 -25.68 -45.32 -4.18
CA PRO A 694 -24.47 -46.06 -3.86
C PRO A 694 -23.80 -46.61 -5.13
N GLY A 695 -22.46 -46.59 -5.15
CA GLY A 695 -21.67 -47.37 -6.12
C GLY A 695 -21.75 -46.91 -7.58
N VAL A 696 -22.10 -45.66 -7.85
CA VAL A 696 -22.11 -45.11 -9.22
C VAL A 696 -20.66 -44.97 -9.71
N PRO A 697 -20.26 -45.67 -10.80
CA PRO A 697 -18.92 -45.54 -11.36
C PRO A 697 -18.64 -44.13 -11.89
N PRO A 698 -17.37 -43.77 -12.11
CA PRO A 698 -17.01 -42.65 -12.96
C PRO A 698 -17.68 -42.74 -14.34
N GLY A 699 -18.46 -41.74 -14.71
CA GLY A 699 -19.08 -41.58 -16.01
C GLY A 699 -20.08 -40.43 -16.05
N GLN A 700 -20.57 -40.13 -17.25
CA GLN A 700 -21.67 -39.20 -17.47
C GLN A 700 -23.01 -39.94 -17.50
N TYR A 701 -23.99 -39.36 -16.81
CA TYR A 701 -25.30 -39.93 -16.54
C TYR A 701 -26.43 -38.92 -16.70
N VAL A 702 -27.65 -39.42 -16.83
CA VAL A 702 -28.90 -38.67 -16.78
C VAL A 702 -29.78 -39.30 -15.70
N LEU A 703 -30.01 -38.58 -14.61
CA LEU A 703 -31.02 -38.94 -13.63
C LEU A 703 -32.39 -38.46 -14.11
N GLU A 704 -33.28 -39.39 -14.32
CA GLU A 704 -34.70 -39.15 -14.52
C GLU A 704 -35.44 -39.52 -13.24
N ALA A 705 -36.26 -38.64 -12.68
CA ALA A 705 -37.15 -38.95 -11.57
C ALA A 705 -38.60 -38.64 -11.96
N THR A 706 -39.53 -39.53 -11.65
CA THR A 706 -40.95 -39.44 -12.01
C THR A 706 -41.79 -39.53 -10.74
N ALA A 707 -42.70 -38.58 -10.55
CA ALA A 707 -43.64 -38.61 -9.43
C ALA A 707 -44.67 -39.75 -9.57
N PRO A 708 -45.36 -40.15 -8.48
CA PRO A 708 -46.37 -41.21 -8.53
C PRO A 708 -47.50 -40.95 -9.53
N ASP A 709 -47.82 -39.68 -9.79
CA ASP A 709 -48.86 -39.29 -10.75
C ASP A 709 -48.44 -39.45 -12.22
N GLY A 710 -47.17 -39.78 -12.48
CA GLY A 710 -46.58 -39.94 -13.80
C GLY A 710 -46.43 -38.64 -14.61
N ARG A 711 -46.88 -37.50 -14.06
CA ARG A 711 -46.95 -36.21 -14.74
C ARG A 711 -45.74 -35.34 -14.47
N GLN A 712 -45.21 -35.35 -13.24
CA GLN A 712 -43.97 -34.63 -12.94
C GLN A 712 -42.75 -35.48 -13.28
N ARG A 713 -41.85 -34.93 -14.10
CA ARG A 713 -40.57 -35.55 -14.47
C ARG A 713 -39.43 -34.57 -14.25
N LEU A 714 -38.41 -35.02 -13.52
CA LEU A 714 -37.12 -34.34 -13.37
C LEU A 714 -36.12 -35.05 -14.27
N ASN A 715 -35.41 -34.35 -15.14
CA ASN A 715 -34.29 -34.90 -15.91
C ASN A 715 -33.02 -34.08 -15.62
N LYS A 716 -31.99 -34.70 -15.07
CA LYS A 716 -30.75 -34.03 -14.64
C LYS A 716 -29.52 -34.77 -15.17
N ARG A 717 -28.62 -34.06 -15.85
CA ARG A 717 -27.30 -34.61 -16.24
C ARG A 717 -26.36 -34.61 -15.03
N ILE A 718 -25.62 -35.70 -14.86
CA ILE A 718 -24.70 -35.94 -13.74
C ILE A 718 -23.38 -36.43 -14.33
N ASP A 719 -22.25 -35.79 -14.03
CA ASP A 719 -20.90 -36.31 -14.36
C ASP A 719 -20.26 -36.77 -13.04
N VAL A 720 -20.11 -38.08 -12.87
CA VAL A 720 -19.40 -38.73 -11.76
C VAL A 720 -18.00 -39.03 -12.29
N ARG A 721 -16.93 -38.74 -11.56
CA ARG A 721 -15.58 -39.11 -12.01
C ARG A 721 -14.74 -39.71 -10.91
#